data_AF-A0A856MR07-F1
#
_entry.id   AF-A0A856MR07-F1
#
_cell.length_a   1.000
_cell.length_b   1.000
_cell.length_c   1.000
_cell.angle_alpha   90.00
_cell.angle_beta   90.00
_cell.angle_gamma   90.00
#
_symmetry.space_group_name_H-M   'P 1'
#
loop_
_entity.id
_entity.type
_entity.pdbx_description
1 polymer ?
#
loop_
_entity_poly.entity_id
_entity_poly.type
_entity_poly.pdbx_seq_one_letter_code
_entity_poly.pdbx_strand_id
1 'polypeptide(L)'
;MFHYRWRLKKIKRFYRQISKIFVSTIKKQILRLLRAILVNKKKQPSSVNAGFVLPTVAMVALVVVLMTTAILFRSFERAKNASNVRVNEAVLNAANPAIERAKAKIEQLFGDSRLESSIPSDFSLEQLINNNLNEFTFGDETQLKLVQGDDTLQTVWKYPVDTDNNGKFDSYTLYGIYFRTPTSNQPGNLLKARTQPMDTGTVGNECQNLATTSANLVSANGWYKLGEKLKKSIFVYSTTVPITDLTILNTNKYEIFRGNKGFVALEYQQDREQERIPLTNNAVVYEDDLEIASQEGISLNGRVFTNGNLLTTRLAQPIKLYLVSSPKSCYFKEVNSKIIVAGNVIDSRVTDNSSHGDVQVDLFDQSYVPNSTIESQVINNTNKTVPTSVYGNTAAYNDEAYAKRIDRLVQATNSAYPNNAELPDEVQQEIKRDLVEDYTLDAVKVRDKRLNFYFKKRTRRVPYAEIPQGSNPLKYRFYDYEINSPLQGNRNSLRPVDEWVFPFNPADGKTATNYAEIGIKDNGSKLYLPATEPVEQAKADKEQKIGDRILVGNNLPQFWYDTTKGKFLSSPDEGQTITGKEWDVDSKGKNSAVTRKRFSQAYQLEDLGATNRDEFWEKSAAQKPQSSLDVVGGLRVVTGAGIYLPSRYTSGGGSAQFASAIADPKPDTIADPPDTMPDEKTPYLRMRATAVYHYQDDSYNPKIPTDYQKPIACVSSYYNPTNSTTARNQKDLPDVSLRNTNRDLTGLPNVSNNPGDSNNGVVYSASSLSTTGYENVLNYQAKLKYRNGRWVNKPLQDALNNISASKPLTLAEQSAVDSAICALKILDRTIGNPTDAVIPHGAIMETAFIDAREIKTVEPREPLEIRATILDLDFLRRTSKNGGEFLFPNSGIIYTTRDDALPDDSEPNNLDVSATDFKLDSTRRPNAIMLINGSNLSRNATYKAEEKGLILVSNLPVYIKGNFNVHTQEEFTDNSLKGEKDWSNKFYARQSLNSNFGCRPSQFPGCNTGETWRSAVVVADAITVLSDNFRFGFREERKEDYKMQTATNTETNLIFAQGNTPGRPTESNGGLENFVRYLENWKGVSHTVAGSFIQFKHSNYATAPWQTVINGSNPSNQNLSRTPFFTPPNRFWSYDTALLNQPPDLFSLHFTTPVTNKPNEFYREVGRDDAWIKTLLCAQDPNGNYTISQDQRGTCS
;
A
#
# COMPACT_ATOMS: atom_id res chain seq x y z
N MET A 1 -31.83 -4.29 50.85
CA MET A 1 -31.76 -5.78 50.86
C MET A 1 -33.09 -6.40 51.30
N PHE A 2 -34.20 -6.21 50.59
CA PHE A 2 -35.43 -7.02 50.64
C PHE A 2 -36.33 -6.47 49.52
N HIS A 3 -36.41 -7.16 48.37
CA HIS A 3 -37.60 -7.17 47.48
C HIS A 3 -37.44 -7.87 46.13
N TYR A 4 -36.24 -8.36 45.74
CA TYR A 4 -36.10 -9.00 44.42
C TYR A 4 -36.22 -10.54 44.41
N ARG A 5 -36.23 -11.21 45.58
CA ARG A 5 -36.26 -12.69 45.66
C ARG A 5 -37.65 -13.35 45.55
N TRP A 6 -38.75 -12.58 45.51
CA TRP A 6 -40.11 -13.15 45.43
C TRP A 6 -40.63 -13.36 43.99
N ARG A 7 -40.19 -12.55 43.01
CA ARG A 7 -40.69 -12.64 41.62
C ARG A 7 -40.08 -13.79 40.80
N LEU A 8 -38.82 -14.19 41.08
CA LEU A 8 -38.17 -15.29 40.36
C LEU A 8 -38.71 -16.70 40.73
N LYS A 9 -39.32 -16.88 41.90
CA LYS A 9 -39.94 -18.16 42.30
C LYS A 9 -41.29 -18.43 41.62
N LYS A 10 -42.05 -17.38 41.23
CA LYS A 10 -43.34 -17.56 40.53
C LYS A 10 -43.16 -17.95 39.06
N ILE A 11 -42.13 -17.44 38.37
CA ILE A 11 -41.90 -17.73 36.94
C ILE A 11 -41.40 -19.18 36.73
N LYS A 12 -40.52 -19.69 37.61
CA LYS A 12 -40.05 -21.09 37.53
C LYS A 12 -41.14 -22.14 37.82
N ARG A 13 -42.18 -21.81 38.61
CA ARG A 13 -43.31 -22.73 38.85
C ARG A 13 -44.27 -22.79 37.65
N PHE A 14 -44.52 -21.64 37.00
CA PHE A 14 -45.42 -21.58 35.84
C PHE A 14 -44.86 -22.37 34.64
N TYR A 15 -43.56 -22.28 34.39
CA TYR A 15 -42.92 -23.02 33.28
C TYR A 15 -42.89 -24.54 33.50
N ARG A 16 -42.71 -25.01 34.74
CA ARG A 16 -42.74 -26.45 35.07
C ARG A 16 -44.15 -27.06 35.01
N GLN A 17 -45.20 -26.26 35.16
CA GLN A 17 -46.59 -26.74 35.09
C GLN A 17 -47.08 -26.86 33.64
N ILE A 18 -46.66 -25.93 32.76
CA ILE A 18 -46.98 -25.98 31.33
C ILE A 18 -46.21 -27.11 30.62
N SER A 19 -44.94 -27.33 30.97
CA SER A 19 -44.16 -28.41 30.33
C SER A 19 -44.65 -29.83 30.68
N LYS A 20 -45.33 -30.01 31.81
CA LYS A 20 -45.91 -31.32 32.19
C LYS A 20 -47.24 -31.62 31.49
N ILE A 21 -48.06 -30.61 31.22
CA ILE A 21 -49.39 -30.80 30.61
C ILE A 21 -49.28 -31.09 29.10
N PHE A 22 -48.30 -30.47 28.41
CA PHE A 22 -48.11 -30.68 26.96
C PHE A 22 -47.44 -32.02 26.62
N VAL A 23 -46.50 -32.50 27.44
CA VAL A 23 -45.76 -33.75 27.13
C VAL A 23 -46.61 -35.00 27.39
N SER A 24 -47.56 -34.98 28.34
CA SER A 24 -48.40 -36.17 28.62
C SER A 24 -49.54 -36.38 27.61
N THR A 25 -50.08 -35.32 27.02
CA THR A 25 -51.18 -35.39 26.04
C THR A 25 -50.68 -35.87 24.67
N ILE A 26 -49.50 -35.39 24.24
CA ILE A 26 -48.88 -35.80 22.97
C ILE A 26 -48.46 -37.28 23.00
N LYS A 27 -47.90 -37.75 24.13
CA LYS A 27 -47.45 -39.15 24.26
C LYS A 27 -48.62 -40.16 24.25
N LYS A 28 -49.81 -39.77 24.75
CA LYS A 28 -51.03 -40.60 24.70
C LYS A 28 -51.66 -40.67 23.30
N GLN A 29 -51.59 -39.61 22.50
CA GLN A 29 -52.15 -39.60 21.15
C GLN A 29 -51.29 -40.41 20.16
N ILE A 30 -49.96 -40.32 20.27
CA ILE A 30 -49.03 -41.09 19.42
C ILE A 30 -49.16 -42.60 19.67
N LEU A 31 -49.33 -43.03 20.92
CA LEU A 31 -49.54 -44.45 21.27
C LEU A 31 -50.91 -44.99 20.82
N ARG A 32 -51.95 -44.15 20.75
CA ARG A 32 -53.27 -44.53 20.21
C ARG A 32 -53.22 -44.69 18.69
N LEU A 33 -52.49 -43.81 18.00
CA LEU A 33 -52.31 -43.86 16.54
C LEU A 33 -51.48 -45.07 16.11
N LEU A 34 -50.42 -45.41 16.86
CA LEU A 34 -49.58 -46.58 16.59
C LEU A 34 -50.29 -47.91 16.86
N ARG A 35 -51.25 -47.97 17.81
CA ARG A 35 -52.09 -49.16 18.03
C ARG A 35 -53.18 -49.36 16.97
N ALA A 36 -53.61 -48.31 16.28
CA ALA A 36 -54.58 -48.42 15.19
C ALA A 36 -53.96 -48.93 13.88
N ILE A 37 -52.64 -48.79 13.71
CA ILE A 37 -51.95 -49.07 12.44
C ILE A 37 -51.35 -50.49 12.38
N LEU A 38 -51.13 -51.16 13.52
CA LEU A 38 -50.38 -52.43 13.56
C LEU A 38 -51.16 -53.71 13.87
N VAL A 39 -52.50 -53.70 13.96
CA VAL A 39 -53.29 -54.91 14.22
C VAL A 39 -54.50 -55.01 13.28
N ASN A 40 -54.31 -55.59 12.09
CA ASN A 40 -54.86 -56.90 11.73
C ASN A 40 -54.69 -57.21 10.23
N LYS A 41 -53.97 -58.30 9.98
CA LYS A 41 -53.91 -59.02 8.70
C LYS A 41 -55.18 -59.88 8.49
N LYS A 42 -55.45 -60.18 7.21
CA LYS A 42 -56.21 -61.33 6.60
C LYS A 42 -57.75 -61.14 6.54
N LYS A 43 -58.40 -61.02 5.37
CA LYS A 43 -58.64 -62.02 4.29
C LYS A 43 -59.57 -61.38 3.21
N GLN A 44 -59.42 -61.83 1.96
CA GLN A 44 -60.11 -61.55 0.67
C GLN A 44 -61.64 -61.82 0.63
N PRO A 45 -62.38 -61.69 -0.53
CA PRO A 45 -62.28 -60.76 -1.68
C PRO A 45 -63.66 -60.23 -2.22
N SER A 46 -63.56 -59.33 -3.22
CA SER A 46 -64.40 -59.18 -4.43
C SER A 46 -65.36 -57.99 -4.59
N SER A 47 -65.06 -57.27 -5.68
CA SER A 47 -65.97 -56.71 -6.69
C SER A 47 -66.30 -55.18 -6.68
N VAL A 48 -65.76 -54.56 -7.75
CA VAL A 48 -66.28 -53.47 -8.60
C VAL A 48 -66.12 -51.98 -8.20
N ASN A 49 -65.24 -51.32 -8.99
CA ASN A 49 -65.18 -49.93 -9.48
C ASN A 49 -64.79 -48.72 -8.58
N ALA A 50 -63.87 -47.93 -9.18
CA ALA A 50 -63.51 -46.52 -8.99
C ALA A 50 -62.38 -46.13 -8.00
N GLY A 51 -61.21 -45.81 -8.59
CA GLY A 51 -60.58 -44.48 -8.44
C GLY A 51 -59.64 -44.23 -7.24
N PHE A 52 -58.41 -44.74 -7.35
CA PHE A 52 -57.34 -44.70 -6.36
C PHE A 52 -56.51 -43.40 -6.42
N VAL A 53 -56.52 -42.54 -5.38
CA VAL A 53 -55.52 -41.46 -5.19
C VAL A 53 -55.33 -41.15 -3.69
N LEU A 54 -54.37 -41.77 -2.99
CA LEU A 54 -54.15 -41.53 -1.54
C LEU A 54 -52.70 -41.48 -1.02
N PRO A 55 -51.64 -41.82 -1.78
CA PRO A 55 -50.26 -41.46 -1.41
C PRO A 55 -49.84 -40.08 -1.92
N THR A 56 -50.31 -39.68 -3.11
CA THR A 56 -49.92 -38.42 -3.75
C THR A 56 -50.52 -37.22 -3.04
N VAL A 57 -51.77 -37.28 -2.57
CA VAL A 57 -52.42 -36.16 -1.86
C VAL A 57 -51.74 -35.88 -0.51
N ALA A 58 -51.33 -36.92 0.22
CA ALA A 58 -50.61 -36.76 1.49
C ALA A 58 -49.18 -36.22 1.29
N MET A 59 -48.47 -36.70 0.26
CA MET A 59 -47.15 -36.18 -0.11
C MET A 59 -47.23 -34.74 -0.61
N VAL A 60 -48.22 -34.41 -1.45
CA VAL A 60 -48.48 -33.05 -1.93
C VAL A 60 -48.85 -32.13 -0.78
N ALA A 61 -49.69 -32.56 0.17
CA ALA A 61 -50.03 -31.75 1.33
C ALA A 61 -48.80 -31.46 2.22
N LEU A 62 -47.92 -32.44 2.43
CA LEU A 62 -46.70 -32.26 3.21
C LEU A 62 -45.69 -31.36 2.50
N VAL A 63 -45.54 -31.50 1.18
CA VAL A 63 -44.73 -30.60 0.34
C VAL A 63 -45.31 -29.18 0.35
N VAL A 64 -46.63 -29.01 0.30
CA VAL A 64 -47.28 -27.70 0.38
C VAL A 64 -47.08 -27.06 1.76
N VAL A 65 -47.13 -27.82 2.85
CA VAL A 65 -46.87 -27.29 4.20
C VAL A 65 -45.39 -26.90 4.37
N LEU A 66 -44.46 -27.71 3.88
CA LEU A 66 -43.03 -27.37 3.89
C LEU A 66 -42.71 -26.20 2.95
N MET A 67 -43.34 -26.13 1.78
CA MET A 67 -43.19 -24.99 0.87
C MET A 67 -43.79 -23.72 1.48
N THR A 68 -44.96 -23.77 2.10
CA THR A 68 -45.57 -22.59 2.71
C THR A 68 -44.78 -22.09 3.92
N THR A 69 -44.22 -22.98 4.75
CA THR A 69 -43.30 -22.58 5.82
C THR A 69 -41.97 -22.06 5.29
N ALA A 70 -41.39 -22.68 4.25
CA ALA A 70 -40.20 -22.15 3.58
C ALA A 70 -40.46 -20.80 2.89
N ILE A 71 -41.64 -20.61 2.30
CA ILE A 71 -42.08 -19.34 1.73
C ILE A 71 -42.27 -18.31 2.84
N LEU A 72 -42.86 -18.66 3.99
CA LEU A 72 -42.99 -17.75 5.14
C LEU A 72 -41.62 -17.34 5.70
N PHE A 73 -40.69 -18.27 5.87
CA PHE A 73 -39.32 -17.94 6.28
C PHE A 73 -38.59 -17.08 5.24
N ARG A 74 -38.71 -17.39 3.94
CA ARG A 74 -38.21 -16.54 2.85
C ARG A 74 -38.92 -15.19 2.79
N SER A 75 -40.17 -15.10 3.23
CA SER A 75 -40.94 -13.85 3.31
C SER A 75 -40.48 -13.00 4.50
N PHE A 76 -40.11 -13.62 5.63
CA PHE A 76 -39.48 -12.93 6.75
C PHE A 76 -38.05 -12.49 6.43
N GLU A 77 -37.26 -13.29 5.71
CA GLU A 77 -35.94 -12.90 5.21
C GLU A 77 -36.02 -11.78 4.15
N ARG A 78 -36.97 -11.88 3.21
CA ARG A 78 -37.26 -10.78 2.27
C ARG A 78 -37.82 -9.56 2.97
N ALA A 79 -38.62 -9.69 4.03
CA ALA A 79 -39.10 -8.56 4.82
C ALA A 79 -37.98 -7.89 5.64
N LYS A 80 -37.01 -8.67 6.13
CA LYS A 80 -35.81 -8.16 6.81
C LYS A 80 -34.88 -7.42 5.83
N ASN A 81 -34.69 -7.96 4.62
CA ASN A 81 -33.97 -7.27 3.54
C ASN A 81 -34.77 -6.10 2.93
N ALA A 82 -36.10 -6.14 2.96
CA ALA A 82 -36.98 -5.06 2.48
C ALA A 82 -37.24 -3.96 3.51
N SER A 83 -36.73 -4.08 4.75
CA SER A 83 -36.74 -2.99 5.74
C SER A 83 -36.07 -1.73 5.20
N ASN A 84 -35.18 -1.85 4.21
CA ASN A 84 -34.44 -0.76 3.60
C ASN A 84 -35.00 -0.24 2.27
N VAL A 85 -36.13 -0.75 1.74
CA VAL A 85 -36.77 -0.09 0.58
C VAL A 85 -38.28 -0.30 0.55
N ARG A 86 -39.01 0.66 1.13
CA ARG A 86 -40.28 1.21 0.63
C ARG A 86 -40.39 2.64 1.14
N VAL A 87 -39.75 3.58 0.46
CA VAL A 87 -39.96 5.01 0.69
C VAL A 87 -41.11 5.47 -0.22
N ASN A 88 -42.02 6.28 0.30
CA ASN A 88 -43.13 6.83 -0.48
C ASN A 88 -42.59 7.65 -1.67
N GLU A 89 -43.14 7.46 -2.88
CA GLU A 89 -42.73 8.19 -4.09
C GLU A 89 -42.83 9.71 -3.90
N ALA A 90 -43.84 10.17 -3.16
CA ALA A 90 -43.99 11.59 -2.81
C ALA A 90 -42.85 12.12 -1.91
N VAL A 91 -42.34 11.27 -1.00
CA VAL A 91 -41.22 11.62 -0.09
C VAL A 91 -39.90 11.67 -0.86
N LEU A 92 -39.67 10.70 -1.76
CA LEU A 92 -38.50 10.69 -2.63
C LEU A 92 -38.49 11.91 -3.56
N ASN A 93 -39.61 12.23 -4.22
CA ASN A 93 -39.69 13.37 -5.13
C ASN A 93 -39.46 14.72 -4.42
N ALA A 94 -39.95 14.88 -3.19
CA ALA A 94 -39.75 16.10 -2.40
C ALA A 94 -38.29 16.28 -1.92
N ALA A 95 -37.62 15.19 -1.56
CA ALA A 95 -36.24 15.23 -1.04
C ALA A 95 -35.16 15.09 -2.13
N ASN A 96 -35.52 14.63 -3.34
CA ASN A 96 -34.57 14.33 -4.43
C ASN A 96 -33.62 15.51 -4.74
N PRO A 97 -34.10 16.76 -4.87
CA PRO A 97 -33.21 17.88 -5.19
C PRO A 97 -32.13 18.11 -4.12
N ALA A 98 -32.45 17.90 -2.83
CA ALA A 98 -31.47 18.02 -1.75
C ALA A 98 -30.44 16.89 -1.79
N ILE A 99 -30.87 15.66 -2.09
CA ILE A 99 -29.97 14.51 -2.19
C ILE A 99 -29.03 14.66 -3.39
N GLU A 100 -29.53 15.06 -4.56
CA GLU A 100 -28.69 15.26 -5.76
C GLU A 100 -27.67 16.40 -5.57
N ARG A 101 -28.07 17.49 -4.89
CA ARG A 101 -27.12 18.56 -4.49
C ARG A 101 -26.08 18.06 -3.50
N ALA A 102 -26.48 17.26 -2.51
CA ALA A 102 -25.54 16.66 -1.57
C ALA A 102 -24.57 15.71 -2.28
N LYS A 103 -25.05 14.84 -3.17
CA LYS A 103 -24.22 13.95 -4.00
C LYS A 103 -23.21 14.74 -4.82
N ALA A 104 -23.63 15.79 -5.52
CA ALA A 104 -22.72 16.63 -6.31
C ALA A 104 -21.60 17.25 -5.46
N LYS A 105 -21.91 17.72 -4.24
CA LYS A 105 -20.90 18.25 -3.30
C LYS A 105 -19.97 17.17 -2.78
N ILE A 106 -20.49 15.97 -2.49
CA ILE A 106 -19.66 14.84 -2.08
C ILE A 106 -18.73 14.43 -3.24
N GLU A 107 -19.24 14.33 -4.48
CA GLU A 107 -18.41 14.03 -5.65
C GLU A 107 -17.31 15.09 -5.85
N GLN A 108 -17.66 16.38 -5.74
CA GLN A 108 -16.67 17.46 -5.80
C GLN A 108 -15.63 17.36 -4.68
N LEU A 109 -16.05 17.04 -3.44
CA LEU A 109 -15.15 16.93 -2.30
C LEU A 109 -14.12 15.83 -2.51
N PHE A 110 -14.55 14.65 -2.95
CA PHE A 110 -13.67 13.50 -3.18
C PHE A 110 -12.92 13.54 -4.52
N GLY A 111 -13.37 14.35 -5.48
CA GLY A 111 -12.69 14.62 -6.74
C GLY A 111 -11.71 15.80 -6.71
N ASP A 112 -11.57 16.46 -5.55
CA ASP A 112 -10.74 17.65 -5.39
C ASP A 112 -9.25 17.31 -5.35
N SER A 113 -8.45 17.97 -6.19
CA SER A 113 -6.99 17.78 -6.25
C SER A 113 -6.26 18.24 -5.00
N ARG A 114 -6.91 19.03 -4.12
CA ARG A 114 -6.33 19.50 -2.85
C ARG A 114 -6.32 18.41 -1.78
N LEU A 115 -7.18 17.40 -1.90
CA LEU A 115 -7.07 16.21 -1.04
C LEU A 115 -5.75 15.49 -1.32
N GLU A 116 -5.20 14.87 -0.28
CA GLU A 116 -4.03 14.02 -0.45
C GLU A 116 -4.32 12.89 -1.45
N SER A 117 -3.28 12.44 -2.14
CA SER A 117 -3.34 11.20 -2.94
C SER A 117 -3.45 9.94 -2.08
N SER A 118 -3.45 10.09 -0.75
CA SER A 118 -3.78 9.07 0.24
C SER A 118 -5.30 9.00 0.52
N ILE A 119 -5.72 8.12 1.42
CA ILE A 119 -7.10 8.12 1.92
C ILE A 119 -7.30 9.29 2.90
N PRO A 120 -8.20 10.26 2.59
CA PRO A 120 -8.33 11.49 3.36
C PRO A 120 -8.92 11.20 4.75
N SER A 121 -8.35 11.83 5.78
CA SER A 121 -8.89 11.77 7.14
C SER A 121 -10.16 12.60 7.28
N ASP A 122 -10.97 12.33 8.31
CA ASP A 122 -12.10 13.19 8.71
C ASP A 122 -11.71 14.66 8.82
N PHE A 123 -10.53 14.91 9.39
CA PHE A 123 -9.98 16.25 9.55
C PHE A 123 -9.63 16.89 8.21
N SER A 124 -8.98 16.15 7.30
CA SER A 124 -8.61 16.66 5.96
C SER A 124 -9.85 17.02 5.14
N LEU A 125 -10.88 16.15 5.17
CA LEU A 125 -12.17 16.40 4.51
C LEU A 125 -12.85 17.64 5.09
N GLU A 126 -12.84 17.77 6.41
CA GLU A 126 -13.43 18.91 7.10
C GLU A 126 -12.70 20.22 6.82
N GLN A 127 -11.37 20.23 6.89
CA GLN A 127 -10.58 21.41 6.59
C GLN A 127 -10.78 21.86 5.15
N LEU A 128 -10.81 20.93 4.19
CA LEU A 128 -11.01 21.25 2.79
C LEU A 128 -12.36 21.93 2.56
N ILE A 129 -13.45 21.34 3.05
CA ILE A 129 -14.78 21.91 2.83
C ILE A 129 -14.97 23.22 3.60
N ASN A 130 -14.48 23.32 4.84
CA ASN A 130 -14.65 24.52 5.68
C ASN A 130 -13.85 25.71 5.14
N ASN A 131 -12.62 25.48 4.64
CA ASN A 131 -11.79 26.55 4.09
C ASN A 131 -12.30 27.07 2.73
N ASN A 132 -13.11 26.26 2.03
CA ASN A 132 -13.58 26.55 0.67
C ASN A 132 -15.11 26.51 0.55
N LEU A 133 -15.85 26.83 1.62
CA LEU A 133 -17.32 26.71 1.67
C LEU A 133 -18.05 27.40 0.49
N ASN A 134 -17.51 28.50 -0.02
CA ASN A 134 -18.07 29.22 -1.16
C ASN A 134 -18.05 28.38 -2.45
N GLU A 135 -17.06 27.52 -2.64
CA GLU A 135 -16.95 26.62 -3.80
C GLU A 135 -17.91 25.42 -3.70
N PHE A 136 -18.36 25.10 -2.49
CA PHE A 136 -19.32 24.02 -2.20
C PHE A 136 -20.74 24.53 -1.96
N THR A 137 -21.04 25.82 -2.21
CA THR A 137 -22.36 26.41 -2.01
C THR A 137 -22.94 26.84 -3.35
N PHE A 138 -24.09 26.29 -3.74
CA PHE A 138 -24.76 26.69 -5.00
C PHE A 138 -25.32 28.12 -4.87
N GLY A 139 -25.50 28.83 -5.99
CA GLY A 139 -25.86 30.24 -5.98
C GLY A 139 -27.23 30.57 -5.37
N ASP A 140 -28.13 29.60 -5.27
CA ASP A 140 -29.46 29.70 -4.65
C ASP A 140 -29.50 29.17 -3.20
N GLU A 141 -28.37 28.74 -2.66
CA GLU A 141 -28.24 28.19 -1.31
C GLU A 141 -27.71 29.21 -0.30
N THR A 142 -28.12 29.03 0.95
CA THR A 142 -27.52 29.72 2.10
C THR A 142 -26.83 28.70 2.99
N GLN A 143 -25.55 28.94 3.28
CA GLN A 143 -24.76 28.12 4.20
C GLN A 143 -25.18 28.36 5.66
N LEU A 144 -25.27 27.27 6.42
CA LEU A 144 -25.68 27.22 7.82
C LEU A 144 -24.67 26.41 8.65
N LYS A 145 -24.78 26.49 9.98
CA LYS A 145 -23.98 25.71 10.92
C LYS A 145 -24.85 25.02 11.96
N LEU A 146 -24.39 23.87 12.45
CA LEU A 146 -24.91 23.18 13.63
C LEU A 146 -23.90 23.24 14.76
N VAL A 147 -24.39 23.36 15.99
CA VAL A 147 -23.57 23.47 17.20
C VAL A 147 -24.13 22.51 18.24
N GLN A 148 -23.26 21.71 18.86
CA GLN A 148 -23.61 20.83 19.97
C GLN A 148 -22.44 20.79 20.96
N GLY A 149 -22.58 21.45 22.11
CA GLY A 149 -21.44 21.66 23.02
C GLY A 149 -20.35 22.50 22.35
N ASP A 150 -19.10 22.02 22.40
CA ASP A 150 -17.95 22.65 21.72
C ASP A 150 -17.80 22.22 20.25
N ASP A 151 -18.55 21.19 19.81
CA ASP A 151 -18.47 20.69 18.45
C ASP A 151 -19.37 21.49 17.50
N THR A 152 -18.85 21.81 16.31
CA THR A 152 -19.60 22.52 15.26
C THR A 152 -19.56 21.73 13.94
N LEU A 153 -20.62 21.82 13.13
CA LEU A 153 -20.69 21.24 11.78
C LEU A 153 -21.13 22.33 10.80
N GLN A 154 -20.29 22.65 9.81
CA GLN A 154 -20.52 23.75 8.85
C GLN A 154 -21.11 23.29 7.51
N THR A 155 -21.24 21.97 7.31
CA THR A 155 -21.72 21.34 6.08
C THR A 155 -23.25 21.20 6.06
N VAL A 156 -23.93 22.33 6.27
CA VAL A 156 -25.40 22.42 6.28
C VAL A 156 -25.84 23.56 5.40
N TRP A 157 -26.89 23.34 4.61
CA TRP A 157 -27.40 24.33 3.67
C TRP A 157 -28.92 24.37 3.69
N LYS A 158 -29.48 25.52 3.33
CA LYS A 158 -30.89 25.69 3.00
C LYS A 158 -31.05 26.30 1.62
N TYR A 159 -32.12 25.93 0.93
CA TYR A 159 -32.55 26.58 -0.32
C TYR A 159 -34.09 26.67 -0.37
N PRO A 160 -34.64 27.67 -1.08
CA PRO A 160 -36.07 27.84 -1.18
C PRO A 160 -36.68 26.90 -2.22
N VAL A 161 -37.91 26.42 -1.96
CA VAL A 161 -38.65 25.49 -2.81
C VAL A 161 -40.07 25.99 -3.03
N ASP A 162 -40.56 25.85 -4.25
CA ASP A 162 -41.94 26.11 -4.67
C ASP A 162 -42.65 24.76 -4.74
N THR A 163 -43.45 24.46 -3.72
CA THR A 163 -44.08 23.15 -3.53
C THR A 163 -45.37 23.00 -4.33
N ASP A 164 -46.04 24.10 -4.66
CA ASP A 164 -47.30 24.12 -5.41
C ASP A 164 -47.15 24.57 -6.87
N ASN A 165 -45.90 24.86 -7.29
CA ASN A 165 -45.49 25.22 -8.64
C ASN A 165 -46.18 26.48 -9.19
N ASN A 166 -46.40 27.47 -8.31
CA ASN A 166 -47.08 28.72 -8.64
C ASN A 166 -46.13 29.89 -8.98
N GLY A 167 -44.83 29.64 -8.96
CA GLY A 167 -43.77 30.61 -9.26
C GLY A 167 -43.26 31.39 -8.05
N LYS A 168 -43.74 31.09 -6.84
CA LYS A 168 -43.24 31.65 -5.58
C LYS A 168 -42.80 30.54 -4.63
N PHE A 169 -41.76 30.82 -3.85
CA PHE A 169 -41.26 29.87 -2.87
C PHE A 169 -42.13 29.90 -1.62
N ASP A 170 -42.65 28.74 -1.24
CA ASP A 170 -43.56 28.54 -0.09
C ASP A 170 -42.92 27.71 1.03
N SER A 171 -41.77 27.08 0.77
CA SER A 171 -41.06 26.21 1.71
C SER A 171 -39.53 26.38 1.62
N TYR A 172 -38.83 25.96 2.67
CA TYR A 172 -37.39 25.78 2.69
C TYR A 172 -37.05 24.30 2.79
N THR A 173 -36.12 23.83 1.96
CA THR A 173 -35.49 22.53 2.17
C THR A 173 -34.13 22.74 2.83
N LEU A 174 -33.92 22.06 3.95
CA LEU A 174 -32.66 22.01 4.68
C LEU A 174 -32.04 20.65 4.48
N TYR A 175 -30.72 20.63 4.30
CA TYR A 175 -29.98 19.39 4.33
C TYR A 175 -28.59 19.58 4.91
N GLY A 176 -28.07 18.53 5.55
CA GLY A 176 -26.72 18.49 6.09
C GLY A 176 -25.98 17.23 5.67
N ILE A 177 -24.67 17.36 5.45
CA ILE A 177 -23.77 16.26 5.10
C ILE A 177 -22.93 15.90 6.33
N TYR A 178 -23.00 14.65 6.77
CA TYR A 178 -22.38 14.13 8.00
C TYR A 178 -21.41 13.01 7.64
N PHE A 179 -20.11 13.33 7.58
CA PHE A 179 -19.06 12.38 7.23
C PHE A 179 -18.15 11.99 8.40
N ARG A 180 -18.23 12.68 9.56
CA ARG A 180 -17.42 12.35 10.74
C ARG A 180 -17.79 10.97 11.31
N THR A 181 -16.79 10.17 11.62
CA THR A 181 -16.95 8.78 12.02
C THR A 181 -17.38 8.64 13.49
N PRO A 182 -18.37 7.76 13.81
CA PRO A 182 -18.79 7.54 15.19
C PRO A 182 -17.73 6.74 15.97
N THR A 183 -17.35 7.23 17.17
CA THR A 183 -16.29 6.62 18.01
C THR A 183 -16.77 5.42 18.84
N SER A 184 -18.08 5.16 18.89
CA SER A 184 -18.68 3.97 19.53
C SER A 184 -20.07 3.68 18.96
N ASN A 185 -20.62 2.49 19.21
CA ASN A 185 -22.01 2.14 18.87
C ASN A 185 -23.07 2.87 19.75
N GLN A 186 -22.68 3.87 20.55
CA GLN A 186 -23.61 4.73 21.27
C GLN A 186 -23.67 6.14 20.65
N PRO A 187 -24.86 6.74 20.53
CA PRO A 187 -25.05 8.08 19.97
C PRO A 187 -24.56 9.15 20.95
N GLY A 188 -23.23 9.36 21.00
CA GLY A 188 -22.62 10.37 21.88
C GLY A 188 -22.60 11.79 21.28
N ASN A 189 -22.62 11.93 19.95
CA ASN A 189 -22.60 13.21 19.25
C ASN A 189 -23.44 13.10 17.94
N LEU A 190 -24.45 13.96 17.80
CA LEU A 190 -25.41 13.97 16.69
C LEU A 190 -24.91 14.74 15.46
N LEU A 191 -23.71 15.33 15.53
CA LEU A 191 -23.01 15.98 14.41
C LEU A 191 -22.11 15.00 13.63
N LYS A 192 -22.24 13.69 13.91
CA LYS A 192 -21.49 12.60 13.26
C LYS A 192 -22.44 11.68 12.48
N ALA A 193 -21.86 10.82 11.63
CA ALA A 193 -22.60 9.75 10.96
C ALA A 193 -23.30 8.84 12.00
N ARG A 194 -24.53 8.39 11.69
CA ARG A 194 -25.35 7.63 12.65
C ARG A 194 -24.77 6.25 12.95
N THR A 195 -24.34 5.55 11.91
CA THR A 195 -23.79 4.20 12.01
C THR A 195 -22.55 4.08 11.14
N GLN A 196 -21.82 2.99 11.37
CA GLN A 196 -20.75 2.54 10.49
C GLN A 196 -21.33 2.06 9.15
N PRO A 197 -20.50 1.87 8.10
CA PRO A 197 -20.97 1.38 6.82
C PRO A 197 -21.68 0.02 6.96
N MET A 198 -22.74 -0.18 6.18
CA MET A 198 -23.49 -1.44 6.12
C MET A 198 -22.67 -2.53 5.44
N ASP A 199 -22.64 -3.71 6.06
CA ASP A 199 -22.14 -4.92 5.40
C ASP A 199 -23.20 -5.44 4.43
N THR A 200 -22.94 -5.30 3.13
CA THR A 200 -23.82 -5.77 2.06
C THR A 200 -23.53 -7.21 1.64
N GLY A 201 -22.56 -7.89 2.26
CA GLY A 201 -22.23 -9.26 1.94
C GLY A 201 -23.31 -10.24 2.43
N THR A 202 -23.79 -11.11 1.55
CA THR A 202 -24.41 -12.38 1.98
C THR A 202 -23.28 -13.31 2.41
N VAL A 203 -22.68 -12.99 3.55
CA VAL A 203 -21.57 -13.75 4.08
C VAL A 203 -22.14 -15.08 4.58
N GLY A 204 -21.71 -16.20 3.98
CA GLY A 204 -22.10 -17.52 4.44
C GLY A 204 -21.86 -17.66 5.95
N ASN A 205 -22.68 -18.45 6.65
CA ASN A 205 -22.62 -18.58 8.12
C ASN A 205 -21.21 -18.84 8.68
N GLU A 206 -20.33 -19.49 7.90
CA GLU A 206 -18.93 -19.77 8.25
C GLU A 206 -18.02 -18.53 8.21
N CYS A 207 -18.31 -17.56 7.34
CA CYS A 207 -17.55 -16.31 7.18
C CYS A 207 -18.13 -15.15 8.01
N GLN A 208 -19.32 -15.31 8.64
CA GLN A 208 -19.98 -14.22 9.39
C GLN A 208 -19.11 -13.67 10.53
N ASN A 209 -18.37 -14.53 11.23
CA ASN A 209 -17.47 -14.11 12.30
C ASN A 209 -16.28 -13.27 11.75
N LEU A 210 -15.83 -13.53 10.52
CA LEU A 210 -14.77 -12.80 9.81
C LEU A 210 -15.27 -11.51 9.12
N ALA A 211 -16.58 -11.35 8.93
CA ALA A 211 -17.17 -10.12 8.41
C ALA A 211 -17.53 -9.12 9.51
N THR A 212 -17.99 -9.62 10.67
CA THR A 212 -18.18 -8.79 11.87
C THR A 212 -16.87 -8.19 12.42
N THR A 213 -15.72 -8.77 12.08
CA THR A 213 -14.40 -8.27 12.49
C THR A 213 -13.96 -7.09 11.64
N SER A 214 -14.11 -7.18 10.33
CA SER A 214 -13.83 -6.11 9.37
C SER A 214 -14.61 -4.82 9.68
N ALA A 215 -15.88 -4.94 10.09
CA ALA A 215 -16.72 -3.80 10.45
C ALA A 215 -16.25 -3.05 11.72
N ASN A 216 -15.53 -3.73 12.63
CA ASN A 216 -15.08 -3.13 13.90
C ASN A 216 -13.65 -2.53 13.84
N LEU A 217 -12.93 -2.71 12.73
CA LEU A 217 -11.56 -2.21 12.56
C LEU A 217 -11.57 -0.77 12.02
N VAL A 218 -11.87 0.18 12.90
CA VAL A 218 -11.78 1.62 12.63
C VAL A 218 -10.31 2.01 12.45
N SER A 219 -9.97 2.63 11.31
CA SER A 219 -8.71 3.38 11.20
C SER A 219 -8.87 4.77 11.82
N ALA A 220 -7.79 5.35 12.35
CA ALA A 220 -7.79 6.72 12.88
C ALA A 220 -8.34 7.78 11.91
N ASN A 221 -8.33 7.48 10.61
CA ASN A 221 -8.79 8.37 9.54
C ASN A 221 -10.31 8.31 9.31
N GLY A 222 -11.06 7.50 10.08
CA GLY A 222 -12.50 7.38 9.96
C GLY A 222 -12.97 6.42 8.86
N TRP A 223 -12.09 5.54 8.39
CA TRP A 223 -12.36 4.53 7.36
C TRP A 223 -12.43 3.12 7.95
N TYR A 224 -13.32 2.29 7.40
CA TYR A 224 -13.55 0.91 7.81
C TYR A 224 -13.07 -0.06 6.72
N LYS A 225 -12.23 -1.02 7.07
CA LYS A 225 -11.85 -2.09 6.13
C LYS A 225 -12.90 -3.19 6.19
N LEU A 226 -13.88 -3.16 5.27
CA LEU A 226 -14.94 -4.15 5.12
C LEU A 226 -14.59 -5.14 4.01
N GLY A 227 -14.03 -6.29 4.40
CA GLY A 227 -13.42 -7.23 3.45
C GLY A 227 -12.23 -6.60 2.75
N GLU A 228 -12.23 -6.63 1.42
CA GLU A 228 -11.18 -6.10 0.55
C GLU A 228 -11.25 -4.57 0.32
N LYS A 229 -12.32 -3.90 0.78
CA LYS A 229 -12.57 -2.48 0.49
C LYS A 229 -12.50 -1.60 1.73
N LEU A 230 -12.05 -0.36 1.55
CA LEU A 230 -12.15 0.68 2.55
C LEU A 230 -13.42 1.50 2.31
N LYS A 231 -14.32 1.51 3.30
CA LYS A 231 -15.62 2.17 3.24
C LYS A 231 -15.71 3.26 4.29
N LYS A 232 -16.38 4.36 3.92
CA LYS A 232 -16.76 5.44 4.82
C LYS A 232 -18.25 5.68 4.69
N SER A 233 -18.91 5.77 5.83
CA SER A 233 -20.34 6.06 5.90
C SER A 233 -20.55 7.57 5.88
N ILE A 234 -21.29 8.05 4.89
CA ILE A 234 -21.69 9.45 4.78
C ILE A 234 -23.21 9.48 4.90
N PHE A 235 -23.71 10.28 5.83
CA PHE A 235 -25.14 10.49 6.02
C PHE A 235 -25.55 11.86 5.48
N VAL A 236 -26.65 11.91 4.76
CA VAL A 236 -27.33 13.14 4.39
C VAL A 236 -28.72 13.11 5.00
N TYR A 237 -28.99 14.11 5.82
CA TYR A 237 -30.32 14.33 6.37
C TYR A 237 -30.95 15.48 5.61
N SER A 238 -32.16 15.28 5.12
CA SER A 238 -32.93 16.29 4.39
C SER A 238 -34.30 16.45 5.03
N THR A 239 -34.79 17.69 5.13
CA THR A 239 -36.16 17.98 5.55
C THR A 239 -36.69 19.25 4.90
N THR A 240 -37.99 19.26 4.59
CA THR A 240 -38.68 20.44 4.05
C THR A 240 -39.56 21.05 5.14
N VAL A 241 -39.39 22.36 5.35
CA VAL A 241 -40.10 23.14 6.36
C VAL A 241 -40.88 24.26 5.66
N PRO A 242 -42.19 24.41 5.94
CA PRO A 242 -43.00 25.45 5.29
C PRO A 242 -42.63 26.84 5.80
N ILE A 243 -42.76 27.85 4.95
CA ILE A 243 -42.58 29.26 5.33
C ILE A 243 -43.84 29.71 6.07
N THR A 244 -43.67 30.09 7.35
CA THR A 244 -44.76 30.57 8.22
C THR A 244 -44.73 32.07 8.45
N ASP A 245 -43.62 32.73 8.13
CA ASP A 245 -43.42 34.17 8.32
C ASP A 245 -42.68 34.78 7.12
N LEU A 246 -43.14 35.94 6.66
CA LEU A 246 -42.59 36.71 5.55
C LEU A 246 -41.90 38.01 6.02
N THR A 247 -41.87 38.30 7.32
CA THR A 247 -41.36 39.58 7.88
C THR A 247 -39.96 39.95 7.41
N ILE A 248 -39.12 38.96 7.11
CA ILE A 248 -37.72 39.13 6.67
C ILE A 248 -37.48 38.69 5.21
N LEU A 249 -38.54 38.40 4.44
CA LEU A 249 -38.46 37.81 3.10
C LEU A 249 -39.11 38.70 2.03
N ASN A 250 -38.60 38.61 0.80
CA ASN A 250 -39.13 39.37 -0.33
C ASN A 250 -40.49 38.80 -0.77
N THR A 251 -41.57 39.51 -0.50
CA THR A 251 -42.95 39.10 -0.78
C THR A 251 -43.29 38.92 -2.27
N ASN A 252 -42.41 39.37 -3.18
CA ASN A 252 -42.54 39.11 -4.62
C ASN A 252 -41.96 37.73 -5.01
N LYS A 253 -41.09 37.15 -4.18
CA LYS A 253 -40.45 35.83 -4.41
C LYS A 253 -40.94 34.74 -3.46
N TYR A 254 -41.43 35.11 -2.28
CA TYR A 254 -41.81 34.19 -1.23
C TYR A 254 -43.28 34.36 -0.85
N GLU A 255 -43.91 33.29 -0.40
CA GLU A 255 -45.24 33.30 0.20
C GLU A 255 -45.37 32.32 1.37
N ILE A 256 -46.47 32.44 2.12
CA ILE A 256 -46.78 31.55 3.24
C ILE A 256 -47.43 30.29 2.68
N PHE A 257 -46.93 29.13 3.07
CA PHE A 257 -47.50 27.83 2.68
C PHE A 257 -48.95 27.67 3.15
N ARG A 258 -49.88 27.42 2.21
CA ARG A 258 -51.33 27.30 2.48
C ARG A 258 -51.86 25.85 2.46
N GLY A 259 -51.00 24.86 2.18
CA GLY A 259 -51.36 23.45 2.08
C GLY A 259 -51.38 22.69 3.42
N ASN A 260 -51.64 21.37 3.34
CA ASN A 260 -51.55 20.48 4.50
C ASN A 260 -50.10 20.33 4.95
N LYS A 261 -49.83 20.52 6.25
CA LYS A 261 -48.49 20.50 6.87
C LYS A 261 -47.93 19.08 7.00
N GLY A 262 -47.83 18.33 5.90
CA GLY A 262 -47.11 17.06 5.86
C GLY A 262 -45.63 17.31 6.14
N PHE A 263 -45.05 16.58 7.09
CA PHE A 263 -43.62 16.64 7.36
C PHE A 263 -42.92 15.58 6.53
N VAL A 264 -41.94 15.99 5.72
CA VAL A 264 -41.12 15.08 4.93
C VAL A 264 -39.68 15.21 5.42
N ALA A 265 -39.11 14.08 5.84
CA ALA A 265 -37.69 13.98 6.10
C ALA A 265 -37.13 12.64 5.60
N LEU A 266 -35.94 12.71 5.04
CA LEU A 266 -35.25 11.59 4.44
C LEU A 266 -33.84 11.49 5.03
N GLU A 267 -33.49 10.27 5.41
CA GLU A 267 -32.11 9.87 5.64
C GLU A 267 -31.60 9.16 4.40
N TYR A 268 -30.52 9.68 3.84
CA TYR A 268 -29.73 9.04 2.80
C TYR A 268 -28.39 8.63 3.41
N GLN A 269 -28.06 7.36 3.28
CA GLN A 269 -26.75 6.84 3.63
C GLN A 269 -26.03 6.47 2.34
N GLN A 270 -24.88 7.08 2.13
CA GLN A 270 -23.92 6.65 1.13
C GLN A 270 -22.79 5.94 1.85
N ASP A 271 -22.67 4.63 1.64
CA ASP A 271 -21.45 3.92 2.00
C ASP A 271 -20.50 4.09 0.85
N ARG A 272 -19.76 5.20 0.93
CA ARG A 272 -18.74 5.53 -0.04
C ARG A 272 -17.62 4.53 0.15
N GLU A 273 -17.58 3.59 -0.76
CA GLU A 273 -16.36 2.86 -1.06
C GLU A 273 -15.44 3.96 -1.58
N GLN A 274 -14.38 4.34 -0.86
CA GLN A 274 -13.30 5.01 -1.57
C GLN A 274 -12.93 3.97 -2.61
N GLU A 275 -13.06 4.36 -3.86
CA GLU A 275 -12.70 3.56 -5.02
C GLU A 275 -11.19 3.29 -4.95
N ARG A 276 -10.65 2.64 -3.92
CA ARG A 276 -9.22 2.56 -3.64
C ARG A 276 -8.91 1.25 -2.93
N ILE A 277 -8.25 0.34 -3.65
CA ILE A 277 -7.77 -0.95 -3.16
C ILE A 277 -6.34 -0.78 -2.65
N PRO A 278 -6.06 -1.09 -1.37
CA PRO A 278 -4.70 -1.12 -0.84
C PRO A 278 -3.77 -1.94 -1.72
N LEU A 279 -2.55 -1.46 -1.96
CA LEU A 279 -1.58 -2.19 -2.77
C LEU A 279 -1.32 -3.59 -2.23
N THR A 280 -1.42 -3.78 -0.92
CA THR A 280 -1.30 -5.07 -0.21
C THR A 280 -2.33 -6.12 -0.62
N ASN A 281 -3.41 -5.73 -1.30
CA ASN A 281 -4.42 -6.65 -1.82
C ASN A 281 -3.99 -7.30 -3.15
N ASN A 282 -2.91 -6.82 -3.77
CA ASN A 282 -2.35 -7.39 -4.99
C ASN A 282 -1.25 -8.38 -4.61
N ALA A 283 -1.19 -9.52 -5.31
CA ALA A 283 -0.08 -10.45 -5.25
C ALA A 283 1.18 -9.86 -5.88
N VAL A 284 1.02 -9.14 -6.99
CA VAL A 284 2.11 -8.52 -7.74
C VAL A 284 1.68 -7.12 -8.19
N VAL A 285 2.55 -6.13 -7.98
CA VAL A 285 2.40 -4.74 -8.41
C VAL A 285 3.73 -4.31 -9.03
N TYR A 286 3.73 -3.88 -10.28
CA TYR A 286 4.92 -3.34 -10.94
C TYR A 286 4.65 -1.94 -11.49
N GLU A 287 5.56 -1.01 -11.26
CA GLU A 287 5.56 0.32 -11.87
C GLU A 287 6.01 0.24 -13.35
N ASP A 288 6.86 -0.72 -13.68
CA ASP A 288 7.40 -0.91 -15.03
C ASP A 288 6.97 -2.27 -15.62
N ASP A 289 7.65 -2.74 -16.66
CA ASP A 289 7.35 -4.02 -17.32
C ASP A 289 7.46 -5.22 -16.34
N LEU A 290 6.38 -6.01 -16.26
CA LEU A 290 6.33 -7.24 -15.49
C LEU A 290 6.64 -8.44 -16.38
N GLU A 291 7.84 -9.02 -16.20
CA GLU A 291 8.23 -10.27 -16.82
C GLU A 291 7.98 -11.47 -15.89
N ILE A 292 7.26 -12.49 -16.36
CA ILE A 292 7.05 -13.77 -15.66
C ILE A 292 7.39 -14.90 -16.64
N ALA A 293 8.62 -15.40 -16.57
CA ALA A 293 9.14 -16.41 -17.50
C ALA A 293 10.07 -17.43 -16.82
N SER A 294 9.68 -17.88 -15.63
CA SER A 294 10.44 -18.85 -14.83
C SER A 294 10.66 -20.18 -15.58
N GLN A 295 11.92 -20.61 -15.68
CA GLN A 295 12.24 -21.95 -16.19
C GLN A 295 11.74 -23.07 -15.30
N GLU A 296 11.75 -22.85 -13.98
CA GLU A 296 11.27 -23.81 -12.96
C GLU A 296 9.75 -23.80 -12.81
N GLY A 297 9.05 -22.94 -13.58
CA GLY A 297 7.61 -22.73 -13.47
C GLY A 297 7.26 -21.82 -12.30
N ILE A 298 6.00 -21.42 -12.23
CA ILE A 298 5.44 -20.68 -11.10
C ILE A 298 3.92 -20.87 -11.07
N SER A 299 3.40 -21.14 -9.87
CA SER A 299 1.97 -21.15 -9.57
C SER A 299 1.69 -19.90 -8.75
N LEU A 300 0.90 -18.96 -9.28
CA LEU A 300 0.64 -17.66 -8.64
C LEU A 300 -0.86 -17.46 -8.47
N ASN A 301 -1.32 -17.19 -7.25
CA ASN A 301 -2.69 -16.81 -6.93
C ASN A 301 -2.81 -15.31 -6.64
N GLY A 302 -4.02 -14.76 -6.80
CA GLY A 302 -4.34 -13.39 -6.43
C GLY A 302 -4.27 -12.38 -7.58
N ARG A 303 -4.44 -11.11 -7.23
CA ARG A 303 -4.53 -9.99 -8.18
C ARG A 303 -3.14 -9.55 -8.65
N VAL A 304 -3.01 -9.25 -9.94
CA VAL A 304 -1.76 -8.75 -10.55
C VAL A 304 -1.99 -7.37 -11.15
N PHE A 305 -1.06 -6.46 -10.94
CA PHE A 305 -1.09 -5.10 -11.48
C PHE A 305 0.27 -4.73 -12.07
N THR A 306 0.30 -4.15 -13.26
CA THR A 306 1.50 -3.52 -13.83
C THR A 306 1.14 -2.23 -14.58
N ASN A 307 1.88 -1.16 -14.31
CA ASN A 307 1.89 0.08 -15.08
C ASN A 307 2.68 -0.04 -16.40
N GLY A 308 3.41 -1.14 -16.58
CA GLY A 308 4.10 -1.54 -17.79
C GLY A 308 3.33 -2.56 -18.62
N ASN A 309 4.06 -3.32 -19.42
CA ASN A 309 3.60 -4.49 -20.14
C ASN A 309 3.65 -5.74 -19.23
N LEU A 310 2.78 -6.72 -19.52
CA LEU A 310 2.90 -8.09 -19.00
C LEU A 310 3.59 -8.97 -20.05
N LEU A 311 4.83 -9.33 -19.79
CA LEU A 311 5.64 -10.25 -20.59
C LEU A 311 5.63 -11.63 -19.94
N THR A 312 4.92 -12.60 -20.51
CA THR A 312 4.86 -13.93 -19.90
C THR A 312 4.87 -15.03 -20.94
N THR A 313 5.66 -16.07 -20.69
CA THR A 313 5.81 -17.19 -21.62
C THR A 313 6.30 -18.42 -20.89
N ARG A 314 5.82 -19.60 -21.28
CA ARG A 314 6.27 -20.85 -20.69
C ARG A 314 7.57 -21.29 -21.36
N LEU A 315 8.64 -21.40 -20.56
CA LEU A 315 9.93 -21.93 -21.01
C LEU A 315 9.95 -23.47 -20.87
N ALA A 316 10.42 -23.99 -19.72
CA ALA A 316 10.51 -25.44 -19.49
C ALA A 316 9.30 -25.98 -18.71
N GLN A 317 9.06 -25.45 -17.50
CA GLN A 317 7.95 -25.88 -16.64
C GLN A 317 6.72 -24.96 -16.78
N PRO A 318 5.50 -25.45 -16.45
CA PRO A 318 4.27 -24.66 -16.56
C PRO A 318 4.27 -23.38 -15.71
N ILE A 319 3.64 -22.33 -16.26
CA ILE A 319 3.26 -21.12 -15.54
C ILE A 319 1.73 -21.10 -15.50
N LYS A 320 1.16 -20.97 -14.30
CA LYS A 320 -0.29 -20.92 -14.10
C LYS A 320 -0.70 -19.81 -13.15
N LEU A 321 -1.64 -18.98 -13.60
CA LEU A 321 -2.24 -17.90 -12.85
C LEU A 321 -3.60 -18.37 -12.30
N TYR A 322 -3.65 -18.62 -11.00
CA TYR A 322 -4.82 -19.08 -10.26
C TYR A 322 -5.70 -17.89 -9.80
N LEU A 323 -6.94 -18.18 -9.42
CA LEU A 323 -7.79 -17.24 -8.68
C LEU A 323 -7.21 -17.00 -7.26
N VAL A 324 -7.73 -16.00 -6.54
CA VAL A 324 -7.22 -15.61 -5.21
C VAL A 324 -7.10 -16.77 -4.22
N SER A 325 -8.11 -17.65 -4.15
CA SER A 325 -8.16 -18.82 -3.26
C SER A 325 -9.21 -19.83 -3.74
N SER A 326 -9.53 -20.83 -2.93
CA SER A 326 -10.61 -21.81 -3.21
C SER A 326 -12.00 -21.17 -3.18
N PRO A 327 -13.04 -21.70 -3.87
CA PRO A 327 -14.39 -21.12 -3.85
C PRO A 327 -15.05 -21.02 -2.47
N LYS A 328 -14.52 -21.73 -1.47
CA LYS A 328 -14.94 -21.63 -0.06
C LYS A 328 -14.29 -20.49 0.72
N SER A 329 -13.29 -19.82 0.16
CA SER A 329 -12.65 -18.68 0.80
C SER A 329 -13.63 -17.52 0.96
N CYS A 330 -13.57 -16.82 2.10
CA CYS A 330 -14.34 -15.59 2.31
C CYS A 330 -13.92 -14.46 1.35
N TYR A 331 -12.75 -14.59 0.71
CA TYR A 331 -12.18 -13.61 -0.21
C TYR A 331 -12.30 -14.02 -1.68
N PHE A 332 -13.00 -15.12 -1.99
CA PHE A 332 -13.25 -15.59 -3.35
C PHE A 332 -14.18 -14.64 -4.11
N LYS A 333 -13.60 -13.54 -4.58
CA LYS A 333 -14.26 -12.46 -5.31
C LYS A 333 -13.45 -12.13 -6.55
N GLU A 334 -14.16 -11.72 -7.59
CA GLU A 334 -13.60 -11.37 -8.90
C GLU A 334 -12.47 -10.33 -8.77
N VAL A 335 -12.73 -9.26 -8.01
CA VAL A 335 -11.81 -8.13 -7.82
C VAL A 335 -10.44 -8.52 -7.24
N ASN A 336 -10.40 -9.57 -6.41
CA ASN A 336 -9.18 -10.08 -5.77
C ASN A 336 -8.36 -10.99 -6.69
N SER A 337 -8.85 -11.25 -7.90
CA SER A 337 -8.21 -12.15 -8.86
C SER A 337 -7.81 -11.43 -10.16
N LYS A 338 -8.28 -10.20 -10.41
CA LYS A 338 -8.02 -9.45 -11.65
C LYS A 338 -6.53 -9.32 -12.02
N ILE A 339 -6.27 -9.25 -13.32
CA ILE A 339 -4.96 -8.90 -13.87
C ILE A 339 -5.12 -7.57 -14.61
N ILE A 340 -4.40 -6.55 -14.18
CA ILE A 340 -4.49 -5.18 -14.69
C ILE A 340 -3.15 -4.81 -15.33
N VAL A 341 -3.19 -4.42 -16.61
CA VAL A 341 -2.00 -4.14 -17.42
C VAL A 341 -2.18 -2.79 -18.11
N ALA A 342 -1.43 -1.77 -17.73
CA ALA A 342 -1.49 -0.48 -18.40
C ALA A 342 -0.90 -0.50 -19.81
N GLY A 343 0.16 -1.27 -20.02
CA GLY A 343 0.79 -1.48 -21.31
C GLY A 343 0.10 -2.56 -22.13
N ASN A 344 0.86 -3.56 -22.57
CA ASN A 344 0.43 -4.64 -23.45
C ASN A 344 0.66 -6.01 -22.82
N VAL A 345 -0.08 -7.02 -23.31
CA VAL A 345 0.18 -8.43 -22.98
C VAL A 345 0.97 -9.04 -24.12
N ILE A 346 2.12 -9.63 -23.78
CA ILE A 346 3.13 -10.15 -24.71
C ILE A 346 3.54 -11.55 -24.25
N ASP A 347 3.72 -12.45 -25.21
CA ASP A 347 3.93 -13.88 -25.00
C ASP A 347 5.40 -14.32 -25.09
N SER A 348 6.33 -13.44 -24.71
CA SER A 348 7.79 -13.61 -24.83
C SER A 348 8.52 -12.73 -23.80
N ARG A 349 9.81 -13.01 -23.51
CA ARG A 349 10.63 -12.18 -22.61
C ARG A 349 11.13 -10.92 -23.29
N VAL A 350 11.65 -9.97 -22.51
CA VAL A 350 12.27 -8.72 -23.02
C VAL A 350 13.41 -8.99 -24.00
N THR A 351 14.11 -10.11 -23.88
CA THR A 351 15.22 -10.47 -24.79
C THR A 351 14.82 -11.29 -26.01
N ASP A 352 13.57 -11.75 -26.07
CA ASP A 352 13.14 -12.74 -27.05
C ASP A 352 12.53 -12.07 -28.28
N ASN A 353 12.81 -12.66 -29.45
CA ASN A 353 12.25 -12.29 -30.76
C ASN A 353 11.29 -13.35 -31.32
N SER A 354 10.81 -14.24 -30.46
CA SER A 354 9.89 -15.32 -30.76
C SER A 354 9.03 -15.66 -29.55
N SER A 355 7.88 -16.28 -29.79
CA SER A 355 7.03 -16.87 -28.76
C SER A 355 7.57 -18.24 -28.31
N HIS A 356 7.27 -18.62 -27.06
CA HIS A 356 7.56 -19.95 -26.54
C HIS A 356 6.27 -20.73 -26.27
N GLY A 357 6.03 -21.16 -25.02
CA GLY A 357 4.87 -21.95 -24.66
C GLY A 357 3.74 -21.14 -24.01
N ASP A 358 2.55 -21.73 -24.05
CA ASP A 358 1.32 -21.17 -23.48
C ASP A 358 1.36 -21.06 -21.95
N VAL A 359 0.81 -19.96 -21.45
CA VAL A 359 0.62 -19.68 -20.02
C VAL A 359 -0.86 -19.77 -19.67
N GLN A 360 -1.23 -20.58 -18.68
CA GLN A 360 -2.62 -20.83 -18.29
C GLN A 360 -3.13 -19.75 -17.33
N VAL A 361 -4.36 -19.27 -17.56
CA VAL A 361 -5.06 -18.29 -16.73
C VAL A 361 -6.44 -18.83 -16.39
N ASP A 362 -6.74 -18.96 -15.10
CA ASP A 362 -8.04 -19.40 -14.61
C ASP A 362 -9.05 -18.24 -14.59
N LEU A 363 -10.26 -18.48 -15.08
CA LEU A 363 -11.35 -17.51 -15.14
C LEU A 363 -12.25 -17.61 -13.90
N PHE A 364 -12.69 -16.46 -13.40
CA PHE A 364 -13.57 -16.35 -12.24
C PHE A 364 -15.03 -16.63 -12.60
N ASP A 365 -15.74 -17.41 -11.77
CA ASP A 365 -17.19 -17.56 -11.81
C ASP A 365 -17.71 -17.64 -10.37
N GLN A 366 -18.65 -16.76 -10.02
CA GLN A 366 -19.22 -16.69 -8.67
C GLN A 366 -19.99 -17.97 -8.27
N SER A 367 -20.40 -18.80 -9.23
CA SER A 367 -21.13 -20.05 -9.02
C SER A 367 -20.25 -21.26 -8.67
N TYR A 368 -18.92 -21.12 -8.75
CA TYR A 368 -18.02 -22.22 -8.44
C TYR A 368 -18.16 -22.69 -6.99
N VAL A 369 -18.01 -24.00 -6.81
CA VAL A 369 -17.95 -24.70 -5.53
C VAL A 369 -16.67 -25.54 -5.49
N PRO A 370 -16.25 -26.04 -4.32
CA PRO A 370 -15.06 -26.88 -4.28
C PRO A 370 -15.14 -28.08 -5.22
N ASN A 371 -14.03 -28.40 -5.87
CA ASN A 371 -13.92 -29.40 -6.94
C ASN A 371 -14.69 -29.08 -8.23
N SER A 372 -15.22 -27.86 -8.40
CA SER A 372 -15.66 -27.38 -9.71
C SER A 372 -14.51 -27.51 -10.71
N THR A 373 -14.82 -27.95 -11.93
CA THR A 373 -13.89 -27.80 -13.06
C THR A 373 -13.78 -26.31 -13.37
N ILE A 374 -12.59 -25.74 -13.15
CA ILE A 374 -12.33 -24.32 -13.39
C ILE A 374 -12.08 -24.11 -14.88
N GLU A 375 -12.80 -23.16 -15.48
CA GLU A 375 -12.51 -22.72 -16.84
C GLU A 375 -11.17 -21.97 -16.88
N SER A 376 -10.31 -22.34 -17.84
CA SER A 376 -9.04 -21.68 -18.05
C SER A 376 -8.86 -21.34 -19.53
N GLN A 377 -8.19 -20.21 -19.80
CA GLN A 377 -7.72 -19.82 -21.13
C GLN A 377 -6.21 -19.62 -21.09
N VAL A 378 -5.60 -19.32 -22.24
CA VAL A 378 -4.15 -19.21 -22.36
C VAL A 378 -3.72 -17.87 -22.94
N ILE A 379 -2.59 -17.35 -22.44
CA ILE A 379 -1.80 -16.31 -23.09
C ILE A 379 -0.81 -17.01 -24.03
N ASN A 380 -0.84 -16.63 -25.32
CA ASN A 380 0.02 -17.20 -26.36
C ASN A 380 0.07 -16.26 -27.59
N ASN A 381 0.70 -16.72 -28.68
CA ASN A 381 0.84 -15.93 -29.90
C ASN A 381 -0.48 -15.73 -30.67
N THR A 382 -1.63 -16.17 -30.12
CA THR A 382 -2.98 -15.81 -30.56
C THR A 382 -3.60 -14.82 -29.58
N ASN A 383 -3.65 -15.16 -28.29
CA ASN A 383 -4.22 -14.35 -27.22
C ASN A 383 -3.18 -13.40 -26.60
N LYS A 384 -2.83 -12.35 -27.34
CA LYS A 384 -1.98 -11.23 -26.92
C LYS A 384 -2.47 -9.92 -27.53
N THR A 385 -2.01 -8.77 -27.05
CA THR A 385 -2.52 -7.47 -27.54
C THR A 385 -1.71 -6.85 -28.67
N VAL A 386 -0.47 -7.32 -28.88
CA VAL A 386 0.43 -6.83 -29.95
C VAL A 386 0.36 -7.71 -31.20
N PRO A 387 0.69 -7.20 -32.41
CA PRO A 387 0.69 -7.99 -33.64
C PRO A 387 1.52 -9.27 -33.53
N THR A 388 1.19 -10.29 -34.33
CA THR A 388 1.82 -11.62 -34.27
C THR A 388 3.34 -11.59 -34.46
N SER A 389 3.86 -10.62 -35.20
CA SER A 389 5.30 -10.42 -35.45
C SER A 389 6.04 -9.62 -34.38
N VAL A 390 5.34 -9.13 -33.35
CA VAL A 390 5.89 -8.29 -32.29
C VAL A 390 6.10 -9.12 -31.02
N TYR A 391 7.29 -9.00 -30.44
CA TYR A 391 7.77 -9.76 -29.28
C TYR A 391 8.39 -8.83 -28.24
N GLY A 392 8.81 -9.37 -27.10
CA GLY A 392 9.29 -8.58 -25.96
C GLY A 392 10.48 -7.69 -26.31
N ASN A 393 11.41 -8.12 -27.17
CA ASN A 393 12.55 -7.31 -27.62
C ASN A 393 12.20 -6.02 -28.37
N THR A 394 10.95 -5.86 -28.81
CA THR A 394 10.45 -4.68 -29.52
C THR A 394 9.37 -3.96 -28.75
N ALA A 395 8.46 -4.69 -28.10
CA ALA A 395 7.33 -4.10 -27.39
C ALA A 395 7.62 -3.72 -25.94
N ALA A 396 8.66 -4.28 -25.31
CA ALA A 396 9.07 -3.86 -23.97
C ALA A 396 9.41 -2.37 -23.92
N TYR A 397 9.28 -1.79 -22.74
CA TYR A 397 9.56 -0.39 -22.51
C TYR A 397 11.05 -0.13 -22.27
N ASN A 398 11.52 0.96 -22.87
CA ASN A 398 12.83 1.53 -22.73
C ASN A 398 12.77 2.55 -21.58
N ASP A 399 13.07 2.08 -20.37
CA ASP A 399 12.96 2.87 -19.14
C ASP A 399 13.92 4.06 -19.12
N GLU A 400 15.13 3.92 -19.70
CA GLU A 400 16.09 5.02 -19.88
C GLU A 400 15.49 6.14 -20.73
N ALA A 401 14.87 5.77 -21.86
CA ALA A 401 14.26 6.74 -22.76
C ALA A 401 13.09 7.47 -22.10
N TYR A 402 12.28 6.76 -21.32
CA TYR A 402 11.20 7.36 -20.55
C TYR A 402 11.73 8.32 -19.48
N ALA A 403 12.71 7.91 -18.68
CA ALA A 403 13.31 8.73 -17.63
C ALA A 403 13.90 10.03 -18.20
N LYS A 404 14.66 9.95 -19.30
CA LYS A 404 15.23 11.11 -20.00
C LYS A 404 14.17 12.07 -20.57
N ARG A 405 13.06 11.56 -21.09
CA ARG A 405 11.95 12.41 -21.57
C ARG A 405 11.28 13.15 -20.43
N ILE A 406 11.01 12.49 -19.30
CA ILE A 406 10.43 13.14 -18.11
C ILE A 406 11.37 14.22 -17.58
N ASP A 407 12.66 13.92 -17.43
CA ASP A 407 13.68 14.88 -16.99
C ASP A 407 13.72 16.11 -17.92
N ARG A 408 13.74 15.89 -19.23
CA ARG A 408 13.72 16.97 -20.22
C ARG A 408 12.44 17.82 -20.16
N LEU A 409 11.28 17.23 -19.90
CA LEU A 409 10.01 17.96 -19.72
C LEU A 409 10.05 18.88 -18.49
N VAL A 410 10.59 18.41 -17.38
CA VAL A 410 10.76 19.22 -16.15
C VAL A 410 11.70 20.39 -16.43
N GLN A 411 12.88 20.13 -17.02
CA GLN A 411 13.85 21.18 -17.37
C GLN A 411 13.28 22.21 -18.34
N ALA A 412 12.56 21.76 -19.37
CA ALA A 412 11.88 22.65 -20.32
C ALA A 412 10.85 23.53 -19.62
N THR A 413 10.10 22.97 -18.68
CA THR A 413 9.04 23.69 -17.95
C THR A 413 9.63 24.74 -17.03
N ASN A 414 10.70 24.41 -16.31
CA ASN A 414 11.41 25.38 -15.48
C ASN A 414 12.01 26.53 -16.28
N SER A 415 12.47 26.26 -17.50
CA SER A 415 12.99 27.29 -18.41
C SER A 415 11.89 28.16 -18.99
N ALA A 416 10.74 27.58 -19.36
CA ALA A 416 9.64 28.28 -20.01
C ALA A 416 8.72 29.04 -19.03
N TYR A 417 8.55 28.53 -17.81
CA TYR A 417 7.60 29.03 -16.82
C TYR A 417 8.27 29.20 -15.45
N PRO A 418 9.19 30.16 -15.27
CA PRO A 418 9.96 30.31 -14.04
C PRO A 418 9.09 30.67 -12.82
N ASN A 419 7.88 31.21 -13.01
CA ASN A 419 6.97 31.54 -11.92
C ASN A 419 5.98 30.38 -11.65
N ASN A 420 5.77 30.05 -10.37
CA ASN A 420 4.78 29.04 -9.97
C ASN A 420 3.36 29.38 -10.44
N ALA A 421 2.98 30.67 -10.51
CA ALA A 421 1.62 31.09 -10.91
C ALA A 421 1.24 30.76 -12.37
N GLU A 422 2.22 30.37 -13.18
CA GLU A 422 2.05 29.98 -14.59
C GLU A 422 1.90 28.46 -14.78
N LEU A 423 2.16 27.69 -13.73
CA LEU A 423 2.05 26.23 -13.73
C LEU A 423 0.58 25.76 -13.71
N PRO A 424 0.30 24.48 -13.99
CA PRO A 424 -1.03 23.90 -13.74
C PRO A 424 -1.48 24.07 -12.28
N ASP A 425 -2.77 24.28 -12.06
CA ASP A 425 -3.32 24.55 -10.72
C ASP A 425 -3.05 23.40 -9.74
N GLU A 426 -3.11 22.14 -10.20
CA GLU A 426 -2.72 20.94 -9.44
C GLU A 426 -1.29 21.09 -8.88
N VAL A 427 -0.33 21.43 -9.73
CA VAL A 427 1.08 21.58 -9.35
C VAL A 427 1.28 22.75 -8.38
N GLN A 428 0.60 23.88 -8.62
CA GLN A 428 0.67 25.04 -7.73
C GLN A 428 0.19 24.71 -6.32
N GLN A 429 -0.95 24.02 -6.23
CA GLN A 429 -1.55 23.62 -4.97
C GLN A 429 -0.66 22.64 -4.21
N GLU A 430 -0.09 21.65 -4.90
CA GLU A 430 0.82 20.67 -4.28
C GLU A 430 2.12 21.30 -3.78
N ILE A 431 2.75 22.18 -4.57
CA ILE A 431 3.95 22.91 -4.12
C ILE A 431 3.63 23.73 -2.87
N LYS A 432 2.49 24.45 -2.88
CA LYS A 432 2.07 25.26 -1.73
C LYS A 432 1.80 24.39 -0.50
N ARG A 433 1.16 23.23 -0.69
CA ARG A 433 0.87 22.28 0.40
C ARG A 433 2.16 21.80 1.04
N ASP A 434 3.10 21.28 0.26
CA ASP A 434 4.37 20.74 0.77
C ASP A 434 5.16 21.76 1.59
N LEU A 435 5.25 23.00 1.09
CA LEU A 435 5.98 24.09 1.76
C LEU A 435 5.29 24.61 3.02
N VAL A 436 3.98 24.44 3.14
CA VAL A 436 3.21 24.79 4.36
C VAL A 436 3.27 23.68 5.39
N GLU A 437 3.35 22.42 4.94
CA GLU A 437 3.51 21.25 5.80
C GLU A 437 4.92 21.14 6.37
N ASP A 438 5.93 21.60 5.62
CA ASP A 438 7.32 21.64 6.04
C ASP A 438 8.08 22.84 5.44
N TYR A 439 8.37 23.82 6.30
CA TYR A 439 9.11 25.04 5.93
C TYR A 439 10.62 24.82 5.75
N THR A 440 11.14 23.64 6.11
CA THR A 440 12.56 23.30 5.96
C THR A 440 12.90 22.78 4.56
N LEU A 441 11.89 22.50 3.74
CA LEU A 441 12.06 21.98 2.38
C LEU A 441 12.66 23.02 1.40
N ASP A 442 13.47 22.53 0.47
CA ASP A 442 13.98 23.31 -0.66
C ASP A 442 12.88 23.48 -1.72
N ALA A 443 12.42 24.73 -1.91
CA ALA A 443 11.36 25.06 -2.84
C ALA A 443 11.64 24.67 -4.30
N VAL A 444 12.91 24.65 -4.73
CA VAL A 444 13.29 24.23 -6.09
C VAL A 444 13.12 22.72 -6.24
N LYS A 445 13.60 21.95 -5.26
CA LYS A 445 13.44 20.48 -5.26
C LYS A 445 11.98 20.06 -5.18
N VAL A 446 11.18 20.75 -4.35
CA VAL A 446 9.73 20.51 -4.27
C VAL A 446 9.07 20.76 -5.62
N ARG A 447 9.40 21.87 -6.27
CA ARG A 447 8.88 22.19 -7.61
C ARG A 447 9.24 21.12 -8.65
N ASP A 448 10.50 20.69 -8.70
CA ASP A 448 10.94 19.66 -9.65
C ASP A 448 10.28 18.31 -9.40
N LYS A 449 10.12 17.93 -8.13
CA LYS A 449 9.40 16.71 -7.72
C LYS A 449 7.94 16.75 -8.18
N ARG A 450 7.23 17.87 -7.97
CA ARG A 450 5.81 18.00 -8.38
C ARG A 450 5.64 18.05 -9.90
N LEU A 451 6.56 18.67 -10.62
CA LEU A 451 6.58 18.61 -12.09
C LEU A 451 6.86 17.19 -12.61
N ASN A 452 7.78 16.45 -11.98
CA ASN A 452 8.08 15.06 -12.34
C ASN A 452 6.81 14.19 -12.23
N PHE A 453 6.09 14.25 -11.10
CA PHE A 453 4.82 13.52 -10.94
C PHE A 453 3.75 13.97 -11.94
N TYR A 454 3.62 15.27 -12.17
CA TYR A 454 2.67 15.82 -13.14
C TYR A 454 2.87 15.23 -14.54
N PHE A 455 4.11 15.13 -14.99
CA PHE A 455 4.44 14.57 -16.30
C PHE A 455 4.37 13.04 -16.34
N LYS A 456 4.77 12.32 -15.28
CA LYS A 456 4.60 10.84 -15.21
C LYS A 456 3.14 10.42 -15.37
N LYS A 457 2.21 11.16 -14.76
CA LYS A 457 0.75 10.98 -14.89
C LYS A 457 0.20 11.14 -16.32
N ARG A 458 0.91 11.86 -17.20
CA ARG A 458 0.40 12.37 -18.49
C ARG A 458 1.24 11.95 -19.71
N THR A 459 2.35 11.27 -19.49
CA THR A 459 3.28 10.81 -20.53
C THR A 459 3.17 9.29 -20.62
N ARG A 460 3.02 8.75 -21.83
CA ARG A 460 3.03 7.29 -22.01
C ARG A 460 4.45 6.73 -21.90
N ARG A 461 4.57 5.43 -21.64
CA ARG A 461 5.87 4.74 -21.65
C ARG A 461 6.41 4.62 -23.09
N VAL A 462 7.71 4.40 -23.23
CA VAL A 462 8.43 4.42 -24.53
C VAL A 462 8.82 2.99 -24.93
N PRO A 463 8.27 2.39 -25.99
CA PRO A 463 8.70 1.06 -26.44
C PRO A 463 10.06 1.06 -27.16
N TYR A 464 10.77 -0.07 -27.14
CA TYR A 464 11.99 -0.25 -27.95
C TYR A 464 11.74 -0.19 -29.47
N ALA A 465 10.51 -0.45 -29.92
CA ALA A 465 10.10 -0.26 -31.32
C ALA A 465 10.12 1.22 -31.74
N GLU A 466 9.89 2.13 -30.79
CA GLU A 466 9.95 3.58 -31.03
C GLU A 466 11.38 4.10 -30.91
N ILE A 467 12.04 3.80 -29.79
CA ILE A 467 13.42 4.21 -29.51
C ILE A 467 14.27 2.94 -29.28
N PRO A 468 14.97 2.46 -30.31
CA PRO A 468 15.85 1.31 -30.18
C PRO A 468 17.00 1.55 -29.20
N GLN A 469 17.53 0.46 -28.65
CA GLN A 469 18.69 0.49 -27.75
C GLN A 469 19.85 1.29 -28.36
N GLY A 470 20.44 2.20 -27.58
CA GLY A 470 21.57 3.06 -27.99
C GLY A 470 21.19 4.26 -28.86
N SER A 471 19.91 4.45 -29.20
CA SER A 471 19.43 5.65 -29.89
C SER A 471 19.25 6.82 -28.92
N ASN A 472 19.27 8.06 -29.41
CA ASN A 472 19.01 9.23 -28.59
C ASN A 472 17.50 9.35 -28.27
N PRO A 473 17.07 9.29 -26.99
CA PRO A 473 15.65 9.34 -26.62
C PRO A 473 14.94 10.67 -26.88
N LEU A 474 15.70 11.76 -27.02
CA LEU A 474 15.20 13.12 -27.23
C LEU A 474 15.12 13.48 -28.72
N LYS A 475 15.59 12.62 -29.62
CA LYS A 475 15.41 12.78 -31.06
C LYS A 475 14.27 11.89 -31.52
N TYR A 476 13.29 12.49 -32.17
CA TYR A 476 12.15 11.79 -32.73
C TYR A 476 12.02 12.12 -34.21
N ARG A 477 12.40 11.16 -35.07
CA ARG A 477 12.45 11.32 -36.53
C ARG A 477 13.33 12.51 -36.93
N PHE A 478 12.74 13.56 -37.51
CA PHE A 478 13.44 14.78 -37.93
C PHE A 478 13.48 15.87 -36.84
N TYR A 479 12.77 15.67 -35.72
CA TYR A 479 12.71 16.63 -34.63
C TYR A 479 13.73 16.30 -33.54
N ASP A 480 14.36 17.35 -33.04
CA ASP A 480 15.36 17.28 -31.97
C ASP A 480 14.86 18.08 -30.76
N TYR A 481 14.41 17.36 -29.72
CA TYR A 481 13.88 17.97 -28.50
C TYR A 481 14.99 18.34 -27.50
N GLU A 482 16.27 18.10 -27.82
CA GLU A 482 17.38 18.68 -27.06
C GLU A 482 17.37 20.20 -27.22
N ILE A 483 17.09 20.67 -28.43
CA ILE A 483 17.07 22.10 -28.79
C ILE A 483 15.66 22.68 -28.90
N ASN A 484 14.67 21.89 -29.34
CA ASN A 484 13.28 22.33 -29.44
C ASN A 484 12.52 22.08 -28.14
N SER A 485 11.47 22.86 -27.88
CA SER A 485 10.62 22.65 -26.71
C SER A 485 9.80 21.36 -26.85
N PRO A 486 9.84 20.45 -25.87
CA PRO A 486 8.99 19.26 -25.82
C PRO A 486 7.58 19.54 -25.24
N LEU A 487 7.21 20.81 -25.06
CA LEU A 487 5.98 21.22 -24.37
C LEU A 487 4.93 21.73 -25.34
N GLN A 488 3.66 21.44 -25.03
CA GLN A 488 2.49 22.01 -25.67
C GLN A 488 1.48 22.47 -24.61
N GLY A 489 0.59 23.40 -24.99
CA GLY A 489 -0.41 23.96 -24.08
C GLY A 489 0.18 24.87 -23.00
N ASN A 490 -0.68 25.33 -22.09
CA ASN A 490 -0.32 26.15 -20.95
C ASN A 490 -1.28 25.90 -19.77
N ARG A 491 -0.88 26.28 -18.55
CA ARG A 491 -1.67 26.08 -17.32
C ARG A 491 -2.22 24.65 -17.25
N ASN A 492 -3.52 24.46 -17.04
CA ASN A 492 -4.15 23.13 -16.92
C ASN A 492 -4.16 22.29 -18.22
N SER A 493 -3.76 22.87 -19.35
CA SER A 493 -3.57 22.15 -20.62
C SER A 493 -2.11 21.82 -20.92
N LEU A 494 -1.16 22.23 -20.05
CA LEU A 494 0.27 21.98 -20.22
C LEU A 494 0.53 20.47 -20.32
N ARG A 495 1.19 20.05 -21.40
CA ARG A 495 1.44 18.65 -21.69
C ARG A 495 2.71 18.44 -22.52
N PRO A 496 3.24 17.20 -22.59
CA PRO A 496 4.24 16.83 -23.58
C PRO A 496 3.71 16.99 -25.02
N VAL A 497 4.61 16.96 -26.00
CA VAL A 497 4.24 16.82 -27.42
C VAL A 497 3.37 15.59 -27.69
N ASP A 498 2.51 15.69 -28.70
CA ASP A 498 1.49 14.68 -29.01
C ASP A 498 2.08 13.27 -29.20
N GLU A 499 3.29 13.15 -29.77
CA GLU A 499 3.98 11.86 -29.95
C GLU A 499 4.37 11.21 -28.61
N TRP A 500 4.54 11.98 -27.53
CA TRP A 500 4.90 11.47 -26.20
C TRP A 500 3.68 11.27 -25.28
N VAL A 501 2.52 11.81 -25.65
CA VAL A 501 1.25 11.65 -24.90
C VAL A 501 0.44 10.48 -25.45
N PHE A 502 0.36 10.36 -26.78
CA PHE A 502 -0.53 9.39 -27.40
C PHE A 502 0.18 8.10 -27.81
N PRO A 503 -0.37 6.92 -27.45
CA PRO A 503 0.14 5.65 -27.97
C PRO A 503 -0.34 5.38 -29.41
N PHE A 504 -1.52 5.90 -29.76
CA PHE A 504 -2.14 5.79 -31.08
C PHE A 504 -2.69 7.14 -31.52
N ASN A 505 -2.88 7.32 -32.81
CA ASN A 505 -3.53 8.49 -33.37
C ASN A 505 -4.88 8.77 -32.67
N PRO A 506 -5.06 9.96 -32.07
CA PRO A 506 -6.28 10.28 -31.33
C PRO A 506 -7.54 10.31 -32.22
N ALA A 507 -7.40 10.41 -33.55
CA ALA A 507 -8.52 10.40 -34.48
C ALA A 507 -9.19 9.02 -34.63
N ASP A 508 -8.45 7.92 -34.45
CA ASP A 508 -8.98 6.56 -34.67
C ASP A 508 -8.78 5.59 -33.50
N GLY A 509 -7.87 5.88 -32.56
CA GLY A 509 -7.55 5.05 -31.40
C GLY A 509 -6.80 3.76 -31.73
N LYS A 510 -6.27 3.58 -32.95
CA LYS A 510 -5.64 2.34 -33.42
C LYS A 510 -4.36 2.49 -34.25
N THR A 511 -4.13 3.63 -34.91
CA THR A 511 -2.93 3.81 -35.74
C THR A 511 -1.72 4.18 -34.89
N ALA A 512 -0.73 3.29 -34.78
CA ALA A 512 0.45 3.49 -33.93
C ALA A 512 1.62 4.23 -34.61
N THR A 513 1.59 4.37 -35.93
CA THR A 513 2.65 5.04 -36.71
C THR A 513 2.76 6.51 -36.33
N ASN A 514 3.99 7.00 -36.12
CA ASN A 514 4.30 8.32 -35.59
C ASN A 514 3.96 8.51 -34.10
N TYR A 515 3.65 7.43 -33.38
CA TYR A 515 3.34 7.43 -31.95
C TYR A 515 4.19 6.37 -31.24
N ALA A 516 3.57 5.39 -30.56
CA ALA A 516 4.30 4.34 -29.85
C ALA A 516 4.88 3.25 -30.76
N GLU A 517 4.57 3.24 -32.06
CA GLU A 517 5.06 2.27 -33.06
C GLU A 517 4.71 0.79 -32.75
N ILE A 518 3.85 0.54 -31.76
CA ILE A 518 3.29 -0.79 -31.42
C ILE A 518 1.82 -0.82 -31.81
N GLY A 519 1.47 -1.60 -32.84
CA GLY A 519 0.09 -1.80 -33.29
C GLY A 519 -0.77 -2.61 -32.29
N ILE A 520 -2.05 -2.73 -32.59
CA ILE A 520 -2.98 -3.61 -31.87
C ILE A 520 -3.16 -4.90 -32.68
N LYS A 521 -3.37 -6.02 -31.99
CA LYS A 521 -3.68 -7.28 -32.65
C LYS A 521 -5.14 -7.37 -33.11
N ASP A 522 -5.31 -7.36 -34.44
CA ASP A 522 -6.62 -7.39 -35.08
C ASP A 522 -7.22 -8.80 -35.20
N ASN A 523 -8.56 -8.87 -35.11
CA ASN A 523 -9.38 -10.03 -35.45
C ASN A 523 -10.64 -9.61 -36.22
N GLY A 524 -10.46 -9.05 -37.42
CA GLY A 524 -11.58 -8.50 -38.21
C GLY A 524 -12.22 -7.28 -37.52
N SER A 525 -13.52 -7.32 -37.23
CA SER A 525 -14.21 -6.29 -36.43
C SER A 525 -13.95 -6.39 -34.93
N LYS A 526 -13.24 -7.43 -34.47
CA LYS A 526 -12.87 -7.67 -33.08
C LYS A 526 -11.36 -7.46 -32.85
N LEU A 527 -10.94 -7.63 -31.60
CA LEU A 527 -9.54 -7.55 -31.15
C LEU A 527 -9.15 -8.80 -30.37
N TYR A 528 -7.86 -9.15 -30.39
CA TYR A 528 -7.34 -10.19 -29.51
C TYR A 528 -7.03 -9.67 -28.11
N LEU A 529 -7.04 -10.62 -27.18
CA LEU A 529 -7.69 -10.56 -25.86
C LEU A 529 -9.20 -10.27 -25.98
N PRO A 530 -9.99 -11.25 -26.45
CA PRO A 530 -11.43 -11.09 -26.55
C PRO A 530 -12.03 -10.76 -25.19
N ALA A 531 -13.01 -9.86 -25.14
CA ALA A 531 -13.68 -9.48 -23.88
C ALA A 531 -15.17 -9.19 -24.06
N THR A 532 -15.90 -9.40 -22.97
CA THR A 532 -17.30 -9.08 -22.79
C THR A 532 -17.47 -7.59 -22.49
N GLU A 533 -18.59 -7.00 -22.93
CA GLU A 533 -18.93 -5.63 -22.53
C GLU A 533 -18.96 -5.50 -20.99
N PRO A 534 -18.29 -4.49 -20.37
CA PRO A 534 -18.11 -4.44 -18.92
C PRO A 534 -19.42 -4.45 -18.11
N VAL A 535 -20.43 -3.73 -18.60
CA VAL A 535 -21.76 -3.67 -17.95
C VAL A 535 -22.45 -5.03 -17.98
N GLU A 536 -22.25 -5.81 -19.04
CA GLU A 536 -22.87 -7.12 -19.22
C GLU A 536 -22.09 -8.22 -18.48
N GLN A 537 -20.78 -8.08 -18.41
CA GLN A 537 -19.92 -8.93 -17.60
C GLN A 537 -20.25 -8.79 -16.11
N ALA A 538 -20.43 -7.55 -15.62
CA ALA A 538 -20.84 -7.27 -14.25
C ALA A 538 -22.23 -7.83 -13.90
N LYS A 539 -23.15 -7.94 -14.87
CA LYS A 539 -24.46 -8.59 -14.66
C LYS A 539 -24.37 -10.11 -14.61
N ALA A 540 -23.37 -10.69 -15.26
CA ALA A 540 -23.20 -12.13 -15.37
C ALA A 540 -22.49 -12.73 -14.14
N ASP A 541 -21.84 -11.91 -13.31
CA ASP A 541 -21.02 -12.32 -12.15
C ASP A 541 -19.97 -13.40 -12.51
N LYS A 542 -19.46 -13.36 -13.75
CA LYS A 542 -18.46 -14.30 -14.25
C LYS A 542 -17.59 -13.71 -15.37
N GLU A 543 -16.38 -14.21 -15.48
CA GLU A 543 -15.44 -13.93 -16.58
C GLU A 543 -15.68 -14.95 -17.71
N GLN A 544 -16.14 -14.49 -18.88
CA GLN A 544 -16.46 -15.36 -20.03
C GLN A 544 -15.30 -15.48 -21.01
N LYS A 545 -14.43 -14.48 -21.04
CA LYS A 545 -13.27 -14.40 -21.92
C LYS A 545 -12.03 -13.97 -21.16
N ILE A 546 -10.86 -14.31 -21.68
CA ILE A 546 -9.58 -13.92 -21.07
C ILE A 546 -9.42 -12.40 -20.91
N GLY A 547 -10.00 -11.58 -21.79
CA GLY A 547 -10.00 -10.12 -21.66
C GLY A 547 -10.92 -9.58 -20.56
N ASP A 548 -11.80 -10.40 -19.99
CA ASP A 548 -12.55 -10.06 -18.78
C ASP A 548 -11.62 -10.17 -17.55
N ARG A 549 -10.72 -11.17 -17.58
CA ARG A 549 -9.71 -11.41 -16.55
C ARG A 549 -8.54 -10.42 -16.63
N ILE A 550 -8.06 -10.16 -17.85
CA ILE A 550 -6.90 -9.32 -18.13
C ILE A 550 -7.36 -8.00 -18.74
N LEU A 551 -7.42 -6.96 -17.91
CA LEU A 551 -7.77 -5.60 -18.35
C LEU A 551 -6.52 -4.91 -18.90
N VAL A 552 -6.60 -4.39 -20.13
CA VAL A 552 -5.44 -3.84 -20.84
C VAL A 552 -5.64 -2.39 -21.29
N GLY A 553 -4.67 -1.54 -20.99
CA GLY A 553 -4.65 -0.11 -21.33
C GLY A 553 -3.93 0.27 -22.62
N ASN A 554 -3.18 -0.65 -23.25
CA ASN A 554 -2.36 -0.43 -24.45
C ASN A 554 -1.54 0.87 -24.41
N ASN A 555 -0.85 1.12 -23.29
CA ASN A 555 0.03 2.26 -23.07
C ASN A 555 -0.68 3.63 -23.00
N LEU A 556 -1.97 3.66 -22.66
CA LEU A 556 -2.61 4.91 -22.28
C LEU A 556 -2.05 5.40 -20.93
N PRO A 557 -1.63 6.67 -20.81
CA PRO A 557 -1.20 7.25 -19.54
C PRO A 557 -2.39 7.36 -18.57
N GLN A 558 -2.13 7.59 -17.28
CA GLN A 558 -3.17 7.71 -16.26
C GLN A 558 -4.20 8.78 -16.62
N PHE A 559 -3.71 9.94 -17.06
CA PHE A 559 -4.52 11.00 -17.63
C PHE A 559 -4.24 11.09 -19.13
N TRP A 560 -5.22 10.68 -19.95
CA TRP A 560 -5.11 10.78 -21.40
C TRP A 560 -5.77 12.07 -21.88
N TYR A 561 -5.21 12.69 -22.92
CA TYR A 561 -5.72 13.96 -23.44
C TYR A 561 -6.80 13.76 -24.50
N ASP A 562 -8.01 14.28 -24.27
CA ASP A 562 -9.05 14.28 -25.29
C ASP A 562 -8.94 15.56 -26.13
N THR A 563 -8.50 15.39 -27.38
CA THR A 563 -8.32 16.51 -28.31
C THR A 563 -9.63 17.21 -28.67
N THR A 564 -10.77 16.54 -28.57
CA THR A 564 -12.09 17.13 -28.85
C THR A 564 -12.60 17.99 -27.70
N LYS A 565 -12.31 17.58 -26.45
CA LYS A 565 -12.69 18.32 -25.24
C LYS A 565 -11.63 19.32 -24.79
N GLY A 566 -10.40 19.23 -25.31
CA GLY A 566 -9.30 20.11 -24.95
C GLY A 566 -8.80 19.94 -23.50
N LYS A 567 -8.97 18.75 -22.91
CA LYS A 567 -8.63 18.48 -21.50
C LYS A 567 -8.18 17.06 -21.26
N PHE A 568 -7.47 16.86 -20.15
CA PHE A 568 -7.13 15.54 -19.64
C PHE A 568 -8.33 14.85 -19.00
N LEU A 569 -8.49 13.55 -19.27
CA LEU A 569 -9.52 12.68 -18.72
C LEU A 569 -8.86 11.52 -17.95
N SER A 570 -9.47 11.11 -16.85
CA SER A 570 -9.03 9.98 -16.00
C SER A 570 -10.17 9.05 -15.56
N SER A 571 -11.38 9.25 -16.10
CA SER A 571 -12.56 8.54 -15.61
C SER A 571 -12.64 7.10 -16.11
N PRO A 572 -13.04 6.13 -15.25
CA PRO A 572 -13.34 4.76 -15.66
C PRO A 572 -14.51 4.65 -16.65
N ASP A 573 -15.31 5.71 -16.81
CA ASP A 573 -16.45 5.76 -17.74
C ASP A 573 -16.10 6.45 -19.09
N GLU A 574 -14.96 7.14 -19.17
CA GLU A 574 -14.55 7.93 -20.35
C GLU A 574 -13.38 7.27 -21.10
N GLY A 575 -13.65 6.11 -21.70
CA GLY A 575 -12.67 5.39 -22.53
C GLY A 575 -12.49 5.96 -23.95
N GLN A 576 -11.28 5.82 -24.49
CA GLN A 576 -10.95 6.11 -25.89
C GLN A 576 -11.69 5.14 -26.81
N THR A 577 -12.39 5.66 -27.81
CA THR A 577 -13.09 4.83 -28.82
C THR A 577 -12.09 4.23 -29.81
N ILE A 578 -12.21 2.94 -30.12
CA ILE A 578 -11.39 2.28 -31.15
C ILE A 578 -12.21 2.12 -32.42
N THR A 579 -11.89 2.91 -33.44
CA THR A 579 -12.73 3.04 -34.64
C THR A 579 -12.80 1.74 -35.45
N GLY A 580 -14.03 1.25 -35.67
CA GLY A 580 -14.32 0.03 -36.44
C GLY A 580 -14.12 -1.27 -35.64
N LYS A 581 -14.02 -1.19 -34.31
CA LYS A 581 -13.89 -2.34 -33.41
C LYS A 581 -15.09 -2.47 -32.49
N GLU A 582 -15.43 -3.70 -32.14
CA GLU A 582 -16.59 -4.04 -31.31
C GLU A 582 -16.20 -4.97 -30.16
N TRP A 583 -16.98 -4.99 -29.09
CA TRP A 583 -16.87 -5.99 -28.02
C TRP A 583 -17.17 -7.40 -28.55
N ASP A 584 -16.61 -8.44 -27.93
CA ASP A 584 -16.81 -9.83 -28.39
C ASP A 584 -18.16 -10.37 -27.95
N VAL A 585 -18.56 -10.10 -26.71
CA VAL A 585 -19.75 -10.69 -26.09
C VAL A 585 -20.72 -9.62 -25.58
N ASP A 586 -22.02 -9.82 -25.80
CA ASP A 586 -23.14 -8.97 -25.40
C ASP A 586 -23.88 -9.47 -24.14
N SER A 587 -24.95 -8.75 -23.77
CA SER A 587 -25.87 -9.05 -22.66
C SER A 587 -26.47 -10.45 -22.62
N LYS A 588 -26.44 -11.17 -23.74
CA LYS A 588 -27.04 -12.51 -23.89
C LYS A 588 -25.99 -13.59 -24.13
N GLY A 589 -24.70 -13.26 -23.95
CA GLY A 589 -23.60 -14.19 -24.24
C GLY A 589 -23.37 -14.42 -25.73
N LYS A 590 -23.83 -13.50 -26.60
CA LYS A 590 -23.70 -13.58 -28.07
C LYS A 590 -22.75 -12.51 -28.59
N ASN A 591 -22.47 -12.52 -29.90
CA ASN A 591 -21.62 -11.50 -30.52
C ASN A 591 -22.18 -10.09 -30.30
N SER A 592 -21.39 -9.19 -29.70
CA SER A 592 -21.78 -7.79 -29.52
C SER A 592 -21.59 -6.96 -30.79
N ALA A 593 -22.42 -5.93 -30.98
CA ALA A 593 -22.26 -4.90 -32.01
C ALA A 593 -21.90 -3.54 -31.39
N VAL A 594 -21.64 -3.51 -30.08
CA VAL A 594 -21.27 -2.28 -29.35
C VAL A 594 -19.82 -1.94 -29.65
N THR A 595 -19.55 -0.68 -29.98
CA THR A 595 -18.20 -0.20 -30.27
C THR A 595 -17.25 -0.41 -29.08
N ARG A 596 -16.07 -0.94 -29.34
CA ARG A 596 -15.04 -1.20 -28.33
C ARG A 596 -14.42 0.11 -27.86
N LYS A 597 -14.34 0.27 -26.54
CA LYS A 597 -13.58 1.35 -25.89
C LYS A 597 -12.37 0.78 -25.15
N ARG A 598 -11.36 1.61 -24.98
CA ARG A 598 -10.16 1.38 -24.18
C ARG A 598 -10.11 2.36 -23.02
N PHE A 599 -9.73 1.89 -21.85
CA PHE A 599 -9.64 2.70 -20.64
C PHE A 599 -8.19 2.72 -20.16
N SER A 600 -7.77 3.83 -19.57
CA SER A 600 -6.48 3.86 -18.90
C SER A 600 -6.48 2.85 -17.75
N GLN A 601 -5.40 2.10 -17.64
CA GLN A 601 -5.14 1.21 -16.49
C GLN A 601 -3.89 1.66 -15.73
N ALA A 602 -3.25 2.75 -16.16
CA ALA A 602 -2.06 3.30 -15.52
C ALA A 602 -2.45 4.10 -14.28
N TYR A 603 -1.71 3.93 -13.19
CA TYR A 603 -1.92 4.67 -11.97
C TYR A 603 -0.59 4.92 -11.26
N GLN A 604 -0.18 6.18 -11.14
CA GLN A 604 1.07 6.52 -10.48
C GLN A 604 0.98 6.23 -8.98
N LEU A 605 1.96 5.47 -8.47
CA LEU A 605 2.11 5.19 -7.04
C LEU A 605 2.92 6.33 -6.39
N GLU A 606 2.26 7.46 -6.15
CA GLU A 606 2.86 8.61 -5.47
C GLU A 606 3.38 8.23 -4.08
N ASP A 607 4.48 8.86 -3.64
CA ASP A 607 5.12 8.75 -2.32
C ASP A 607 5.59 7.36 -1.85
N LEU A 608 5.27 6.26 -2.54
CA LEU A 608 5.80 4.93 -2.19
C LEU A 608 7.33 4.92 -2.28
N GLY A 609 7.86 5.64 -3.28
CA GLY A 609 9.30 5.85 -3.47
C GLY A 609 9.94 6.93 -2.59
N ALA A 610 9.18 7.58 -1.71
CA ALA A 610 9.66 8.67 -0.85
C ALA A 610 10.41 8.13 0.39
N THR A 611 11.35 7.20 0.17
CA THR A 611 12.12 6.52 1.22
C THR A 611 13.38 7.27 1.62
N ASN A 612 13.76 8.34 0.90
CA ASN A 612 14.98 9.09 1.17
C ASN A 612 14.86 9.92 2.46
N ARG A 613 15.97 10.57 2.80
CA ARG A 613 16.07 11.46 3.94
C ARG A 613 15.10 12.65 3.80
N ASP A 614 14.51 13.09 4.90
CA ASP A 614 13.55 14.21 5.01
C ASP A 614 12.23 14.00 4.23
N GLU A 615 11.95 12.79 3.78
CA GLU A 615 10.72 12.46 3.06
C GLU A 615 9.63 11.87 3.98
N PHE A 616 8.51 11.44 3.37
CA PHE A 616 7.29 11.00 4.02
C PHE A 616 7.53 9.98 5.15
N TRP A 617 8.33 8.94 4.91
CA TRP A 617 8.51 7.86 5.87
C TRP A 617 9.35 8.24 7.09
N GLU A 618 10.41 9.03 6.90
CA GLU A 618 11.24 9.50 8.02
C GLU A 618 10.43 10.42 8.94
N LYS A 619 9.62 11.30 8.34
CA LYS A 619 8.72 12.21 9.06
C LYS A 619 7.60 11.48 9.78
N SER A 620 6.95 10.52 9.12
CA SER A 620 5.90 9.70 9.73
C SER A 620 6.41 8.89 10.91
N ALA A 621 7.67 8.43 10.87
CA ALA A 621 8.32 7.77 11.99
C ALA A 621 8.66 8.73 13.15
N ALA A 622 8.85 10.03 12.89
CA ALA A 622 9.16 11.01 13.93
C ALA A 622 7.92 11.69 14.52
N GLN A 623 6.78 11.64 13.83
CA GLN A 623 5.55 12.32 14.21
C GLN A 623 4.92 11.76 15.49
N LYS A 624 4.32 12.64 16.30
CA LYS A 624 3.50 12.25 17.45
C LYS A 624 2.10 11.83 17.02
N PRO A 625 1.65 10.60 17.32
CA PRO A 625 0.26 10.22 17.14
C PRO A 625 -0.65 11.04 18.07
N GLN A 626 -1.79 11.51 17.53
CA GLN A 626 -2.82 12.28 18.23
C GLN A 626 -3.79 11.37 19.01
N SER A 627 -3.99 10.13 18.54
CA SER A 627 -4.76 9.08 19.21
C SER A 627 -3.99 7.77 19.30
N SER A 628 -4.40 6.86 20.19
CA SER A 628 -3.76 5.54 20.32
C SER A 628 -3.94 4.63 19.09
N LEU A 629 -4.91 4.93 18.22
CA LEU A 629 -5.18 4.18 16.99
C LEU A 629 -4.53 4.80 15.75
N ASP A 630 -3.86 5.94 15.90
CA ASP A 630 -3.12 6.58 14.82
C ASP A 630 -1.98 5.66 14.38
N VAL A 631 -1.76 5.62 13.07
CA VAL A 631 -0.77 4.72 12.43
C VAL A 631 0.56 5.43 12.16
N VAL A 632 0.87 6.51 12.88
CA VAL A 632 2.13 7.27 12.80
C VAL A 632 2.92 7.18 14.11
N GLY A 633 4.17 7.62 14.09
CA GLY A 633 5.10 7.54 15.23
C GLY A 633 5.83 6.21 15.26
N GLY A 634 7.15 6.24 15.16
CA GLY A 634 8.00 5.08 14.90
C GLY A 634 9.36 5.13 15.59
N LEU A 635 10.23 4.20 15.19
CA LEU A 635 11.64 4.13 15.55
C LEU A 635 12.47 4.64 14.38
N ARG A 636 13.41 5.56 14.61
CA ARG A 636 14.41 5.97 13.63
C ARG A 636 15.79 5.46 14.04
N VAL A 637 16.51 4.81 13.13
CA VAL A 637 17.87 4.29 13.33
C VAL A 637 18.77 4.86 12.24
N VAL A 638 19.64 5.81 12.59
CA VAL A 638 20.50 6.51 11.62
C VAL A 638 21.96 6.21 11.92
N THR A 639 22.60 5.41 11.08
CA THR A 639 24.04 5.15 11.18
C THR A 639 24.83 6.26 10.48
N GLY A 640 25.65 6.99 11.22
CA GLY A 640 26.42 8.10 10.65
C GLY A 640 27.53 7.65 9.70
N ALA A 641 28.04 8.58 8.89
CA ALA A 641 29.12 8.30 7.95
C ALA A 641 30.40 7.76 8.64
N GLY A 642 30.63 8.21 9.88
CA GLY A 642 31.77 7.88 10.71
C GLY A 642 32.75 9.06 10.85
N ILE A 643 33.72 8.90 11.74
CA ILE A 643 34.79 9.85 12.00
C ILE A 643 36.06 9.34 11.35
N TYR A 644 36.60 10.12 10.43
CA TYR A 644 37.81 9.81 9.68
C TYR A 644 38.95 10.69 10.15
N LEU A 645 40.10 10.10 10.49
CA LEU A 645 41.27 10.86 10.94
C LEU A 645 42.56 10.10 10.56
N PRO A 646 43.62 10.79 10.12
CA PRO A 646 44.93 10.15 9.93
C PRO A 646 45.49 9.60 11.24
N SER A 647 46.33 8.57 11.15
CA SER A 647 46.83 7.83 12.33
C SER A 647 47.65 8.67 13.30
N ARG A 648 48.31 9.74 12.82
CA ARG A 648 49.15 10.65 13.62
C ARG A 648 48.40 11.69 14.44
N TYR A 649 47.09 11.84 14.23
CA TYR A 649 46.25 12.78 14.98
C TYR A 649 45.29 12.04 15.92
N THR A 650 44.82 12.74 16.96
CA THR A 650 43.89 12.19 17.96
C THR A 650 42.60 12.98 18.00
N SER A 651 41.48 12.32 18.33
CA SER A 651 40.16 12.96 18.42
C SER A 651 40.06 14.01 19.53
N GLY A 652 40.89 13.90 20.58
CA GLY A 652 40.97 14.86 21.70
C GLY A 652 42.01 15.97 21.51
N GLY A 653 42.60 16.10 20.32
CA GLY A 653 43.53 17.18 20.01
C GLY A 653 42.88 18.56 20.08
N GLY A 654 43.57 19.58 20.60
CA GLY A 654 43.09 20.96 20.48
C GLY A 654 42.96 21.41 19.01
N SER A 655 42.35 22.57 18.77
CA SER A 655 42.09 23.16 17.43
C SER A 655 43.31 23.13 16.48
N ALA A 656 44.52 23.25 17.01
CA ALA A 656 45.76 23.22 16.25
C ALA A 656 46.04 21.87 15.55
N GLN A 657 45.65 20.73 16.14
CA GLN A 657 45.85 19.41 15.51
C GLN A 657 44.94 19.24 14.29
N PHE A 658 43.68 19.68 14.39
CA PHE A 658 42.73 19.62 13.29
C PHE A 658 43.05 20.63 12.18
N ALA A 659 43.52 21.83 12.53
CA ALA A 659 44.05 22.78 11.54
C ALA A 659 45.26 22.21 10.78
N SER A 660 46.12 21.46 11.46
CA SER A 660 47.27 20.77 10.84
C SER A 660 46.83 19.61 9.94
N ALA A 661 45.82 18.83 10.35
CA ALA A 661 45.22 17.78 9.52
C ALA A 661 44.58 18.34 8.23
N ILE A 662 43.96 19.52 8.29
CA ILE A 662 43.43 20.24 7.12
C ILE A 662 44.55 20.74 6.20
N ALA A 663 45.74 21.02 6.71
CA ALA A 663 46.86 21.55 5.93
C ALA A 663 47.73 20.45 5.27
N ASP A 664 47.49 19.18 5.58
CA ASP A 664 48.23 18.07 4.99
C ASP A 664 47.95 17.89 3.48
N PRO A 665 48.90 17.41 2.66
CA PRO A 665 48.67 17.21 1.23
C PRO A 665 47.55 16.19 0.96
N LYS A 666 46.55 16.56 0.16
CA LYS A 666 45.29 15.82 -0.05
C LYS A 666 44.52 15.52 1.27
N PRO A 667 44.26 16.55 2.09
CA PRO A 667 43.62 16.38 3.41
C PRO A 667 42.16 15.92 3.25
N ASP A 668 41.57 16.22 2.10
CA ASP A 668 40.17 15.98 1.77
C ASP A 668 39.94 14.68 0.99
N THR A 669 40.94 13.81 0.74
CA THR A 669 40.71 12.53 0.03
C THR A 669 41.00 11.33 0.93
N ILE A 670 39.96 10.55 1.26
CA ILE A 670 40.12 9.35 2.06
C ILE A 670 40.64 8.15 1.25
N ALA A 671 41.27 7.17 1.92
CA ALA A 671 41.66 5.90 1.28
C ALA A 671 40.44 5.03 0.95
N ASP A 672 40.45 4.36 -0.21
CA ASP A 672 39.55 3.23 -0.47
C ASP A 672 40.04 1.98 0.30
N PRO A 673 39.19 1.29 1.09
CA PRO A 673 39.60 0.09 1.81
C PRO A 673 39.47 -1.20 0.94
N PRO A 674 40.39 -2.18 1.05
CA PRO A 674 41.83 -2.02 1.32
C PRO A 674 42.73 -2.85 0.37
N ASP A 675 43.91 -2.32 0.04
CA ASP A 675 45.07 -3.17 -0.33
C ASP A 675 46.37 -2.77 0.42
N THR A 676 46.39 -1.67 1.17
CA THR A 676 47.50 -1.32 2.09
C THR A 676 47.01 -0.46 3.27
N MET A 677 47.72 -0.51 4.41
CA MET A 677 47.51 0.49 5.48
C MET A 677 47.71 1.89 4.88
N PRO A 678 46.78 2.84 5.09
CA PRO A 678 46.94 4.19 4.57
C PRO A 678 48.24 4.80 5.09
N ASP A 679 48.93 5.59 4.26
CA ASP A 679 50.00 6.50 4.68
C ASP A 679 49.57 7.27 5.95
N GLU A 680 50.52 7.64 6.83
CA GLU A 680 50.25 8.37 8.09
C GLU A 680 49.47 9.68 7.90
N LYS A 681 49.40 10.13 6.64
CA LYS A 681 48.72 11.34 6.19
C LYS A 681 47.30 11.14 5.68
N THR A 682 46.90 9.90 5.37
CA THR A 682 45.61 9.63 4.74
C THR A 682 44.53 9.35 5.80
N PRO A 683 43.40 10.08 5.81
CA PRO A 683 42.33 9.82 6.77
C PRO A 683 41.67 8.45 6.55
N TYR A 684 41.39 7.74 7.65
CA TYR A 684 40.65 6.47 7.65
C TYR A 684 39.64 6.42 8.80
N LEU A 685 38.68 5.49 8.72
CA LEU A 685 37.60 5.36 9.71
C LEU A 685 38.17 4.99 11.08
N ARG A 686 37.95 5.86 12.08
CA ARG A 686 38.37 5.66 13.48
C ARG A 686 37.24 5.23 14.38
N MET A 687 36.03 5.70 14.09
CA MET A 687 34.83 5.40 14.87
C MET A 687 33.59 5.63 14.02
N ARG A 688 32.52 4.89 14.31
CA ARG A 688 31.19 5.11 13.74
C ARG A 688 30.16 4.84 14.82
N ALA A 689 29.11 5.64 14.83
CA ALA A 689 27.99 5.45 15.74
C ALA A 689 26.66 5.58 14.99
N THR A 690 25.65 4.96 15.58
CA THR A 690 24.26 5.03 15.17
C THR A 690 23.50 5.81 16.22
N ALA A 691 22.82 6.88 15.81
CA ALA A 691 21.90 7.62 16.64
C ALA A 691 20.50 7.01 16.50
N VAL A 692 19.84 6.75 17.63
CA VAL A 692 18.52 6.11 17.67
C VAL A 692 17.52 7.08 18.26
N TYR A 693 16.33 7.18 17.65
CA TYR A 693 15.25 8.07 18.06
C TYR A 693 13.96 7.28 18.16
N HIS A 694 13.08 7.70 19.06
CA HIS A 694 11.78 7.07 19.23
C HIS A 694 10.74 8.13 19.55
N TYR A 695 9.61 8.10 18.82
CA TYR A 695 8.60 9.16 18.85
C TYR A 695 8.02 9.45 20.23
N GLN A 696 7.94 8.44 21.11
CA GLN A 696 7.40 8.59 22.47
C GLN A 696 8.31 9.42 23.39
N ASP A 697 9.62 9.39 23.17
CA ASP A 697 10.60 10.09 24.01
C ASP A 697 10.78 11.53 23.54
N ASP A 698 10.87 11.72 22.21
CA ASP A 698 10.82 13.02 21.57
C ASP A 698 10.24 12.90 20.17
N SER A 699 9.29 13.77 19.85
CA SER A 699 8.55 13.76 18.58
C SER A 699 8.90 14.99 17.77
N TYR A 700 8.83 14.87 16.45
CA TYR A 700 9.09 15.97 15.53
C TYR A 700 7.81 16.48 14.87
N ASN A 701 7.70 17.79 14.73
CA ASN A 701 6.66 18.49 14.00
C ASN A 701 7.29 19.37 12.91
N PRO A 702 7.20 18.98 11.63
CA PRO A 702 7.80 19.73 10.51
C PRO A 702 7.23 21.14 10.33
N LYS A 703 6.06 21.44 10.91
CA LYS A 703 5.46 22.79 10.87
C LYS A 703 6.18 23.79 11.77
N ILE A 704 7.04 23.32 12.67
CA ILE A 704 7.81 24.16 13.59
C ILE A 704 9.29 24.05 13.17
N PRO A 705 9.84 25.05 12.45
CA PRO A 705 11.18 24.95 11.87
C PRO A 705 12.31 24.75 12.90
N THR A 706 12.09 25.19 14.14
CA THR A 706 13.06 25.06 15.24
C THR A 706 12.91 23.77 16.02
N ASP A 707 11.98 22.89 15.65
CA ASP A 707 11.76 21.64 16.35
C ASP A 707 12.91 20.67 16.12
N TYR A 708 13.38 20.05 17.20
CA TYR A 708 14.56 19.20 17.21
C TYR A 708 14.21 17.89 17.89
N GLN A 709 14.43 16.77 17.19
CA GLN A 709 14.17 15.45 17.76
C GLN A 709 15.41 14.91 18.45
N LYS A 710 15.36 14.76 19.78
CA LYS A 710 16.46 14.21 20.57
C LYS A 710 16.62 12.70 20.37
N PRO A 711 17.85 12.20 20.19
CA PRO A 711 18.12 10.78 20.21
C PRO A 711 17.95 10.20 21.63
N ILE A 712 17.50 8.96 21.70
CA ILE A 712 17.32 8.20 22.95
C ILE A 712 18.59 7.44 23.36
N ALA A 713 19.47 7.14 22.41
CA ALA A 713 20.72 6.42 22.64
C ALA A 713 21.73 6.64 21.52
N CYS A 714 23.02 6.51 21.86
CA CYS A 714 24.12 6.36 20.92
C CYS A 714 24.58 4.90 20.92
N VAL A 715 24.54 4.24 19.76
CA VAL A 715 25.02 2.87 19.60
C VAL A 715 26.33 2.89 18.84
N SER A 716 27.36 2.29 19.41
CA SER A 716 28.63 2.11 18.72
C SER A 716 28.49 1.14 17.54
N SER A 717 28.96 1.56 16.37
CA SER A 717 28.87 0.80 15.11
C SER A 717 30.24 0.65 14.46
N TYR A 718 31.33 0.78 15.22
CA TYR A 718 32.67 0.54 14.72
C TYR A 718 33.01 -0.96 14.79
N TYR A 719 33.10 -1.56 13.61
CA TYR A 719 33.36 -2.98 13.41
C TYR A 719 34.60 -3.18 12.53
N ASN A 720 35.58 -3.93 13.06
CA ASN A 720 36.78 -4.34 12.36
C ASN A 720 36.66 -5.80 11.87
N PRO A 721 36.25 -6.04 10.61
CA PRO A 721 36.03 -7.39 10.08
C PRO A 721 37.32 -8.07 9.60
N THR A 722 38.51 -7.65 10.06
CA THR A 722 39.78 -8.20 9.54
C THR A 722 39.87 -9.70 9.76
N ASN A 723 39.53 -10.15 10.98
CA ASN A 723 39.48 -11.55 11.39
C ASN A 723 38.52 -11.74 12.56
N SER A 724 38.28 -13.00 12.94
CA SER A 724 37.38 -13.36 14.04
C SER A 724 37.76 -12.77 15.42
N THR A 725 39.03 -12.43 15.64
CA THR A 725 39.51 -11.84 16.91
C THR A 725 39.28 -10.32 16.94
N THR A 726 39.74 -9.61 15.90
CA THR A 726 39.59 -8.14 15.75
C THR A 726 38.13 -7.70 15.69
N ALA A 727 37.24 -8.57 15.20
CA ALA A 727 35.79 -8.39 15.18
C ALA A 727 35.14 -8.35 16.58
N ARG A 728 35.80 -8.88 17.62
CA ARG A 728 35.30 -8.85 18.99
C ARG A 728 35.48 -7.48 19.63
N ASN A 729 34.71 -7.23 20.68
CA ASN A 729 34.80 -5.99 21.42
C ASN A 729 36.09 -5.91 22.25
N GLN A 730 36.56 -4.68 22.46
CA GLN A 730 37.69 -4.37 23.33
C GLN A 730 37.42 -4.83 24.77
N LYS A 731 38.51 -4.99 25.52
CA LYS A 731 38.46 -5.34 26.95
C LYS A 731 37.59 -4.34 27.72
N ASP A 732 36.87 -4.83 28.72
CA ASP A 732 36.03 -4.05 29.64
C ASP A 732 34.77 -3.42 29.01
N LEU A 733 34.49 -3.70 27.74
CA LEU A 733 33.20 -3.40 27.09
C LEU A 733 32.27 -4.62 27.11
N PRO A 734 30.94 -4.43 26.97
CA PRO A 734 29.99 -5.54 26.86
C PRO A 734 30.34 -6.53 25.74
N ASP A 735 30.32 -7.82 26.06
CA ASP A 735 30.60 -8.91 25.11
C ASP A 735 29.36 -9.24 24.25
N VAL A 736 29.17 -8.44 23.21
CA VAL A 736 28.07 -8.58 22.24
C VAL A 736 28.13 -9.92 21.47
N SER A 737 29.27 -10.61 21.44
CA SER A 737 29.38 -11.92 20.76
C SER A 737 28.53 -13.02 21.44
N LEU A 738 28.18 -12.83 22.72
CA LEU A 738 27.35 -13.76 23.49
C LEU A 738 25.84 -13.61 23.21
N ARG A 739 25.42 -12.63 22.43
CA ARG A 739 23.99 -12.35 22.17
C ARG A 739 23.24 -13.53 21.52
N ASN A 740 23.93 -14.41 20.81
CA ASN A 740 23.29 -15.55 20.16
C ASN A 740 22.98 -16.69 21.15
N THR A 741 23.73 -16.78 22.26
CA THR A 741 23.54 -17.78 23.31
C THR A 741 22.81 -17.23 24.53
N ASN A 742 22.82 -15.92 24.74
CA ASN A 742 22.08 -15.22 25.78
C ASN A 742 21.09 -14.22 25.16
N ARG A 743 19.79 -14.53 25.26
CA ARG A 743 18.69 -13.73 24.67
C ARG A 743 17.87 -12.96 25.71
N ASP A 744 18.27 -13.01 26.97
CA ASP A 744 17.66 -12.21 28.03
C ASP A 744 18.11 -10.75 27.85
N LEU A 745 17.15 -9.82 27.88
CA LEU A 745 17.22 -8.50 27.24
C LEU A 745 18.22 -7.51 27.86
N THR A 746 19.03 -7.89 28.85
CA THR A 746 19.98 -6.99 29.55
C THR A 746 21.09 -7.79 30.23
N GLY A 747 22.24 -7.16 30.49
CA GLY A 747 23.27 -7.68 31.40
C GLY A 747 24.34 -8.56 30.75
N LEU A 748 24.71 -8.28 29.50
CA LEU A 748 25.87 -8.95 28.89
C LEU A 748 27.13 -8.67 29.72
N PRO A 749 27.93 -9.70 30.06
CA PRO A 749 29.18 -9.50 30.79
C PRO A 749 30.18 -8.74 29.93
N ASN A 750 31.14 -8.08 30.57
CA ASN A 750 32.23 -7.42 29.86
C ASN A 750 33.22 -8.45 29.30
N VAL A 751 33.86 -8.10 28.18
CA VAL A 751 34.92 -8.90 27.57
C VAL A 751 36.13 -8.92 28.52
N SER A 752 36.42 -10.10 29.06
CA SER A 752 37.63 -10.35 29.86
C SER A 752 38.69 -11.17 29.13
N ASN A 753 38.26 -12.03 28.19
CA ASN A 753 39.11 -13.01 27.50
C ASN A 753 39.13 -12.77 25.99
N ASN A 754 40.32 -12.84 25.38
CA ASN A 754 40.56 -12.63 23.93
C ASN A 754 39.87 -11.35 23.38
N PRO A 755 40.18 -10.16 23.96
CA PRO A 755 39.61 -8.91 23.49
C PRO A 755 40.02 -8.61 22.04
N GLY A 756 39.10 -7.99 21.30
CA GLY A 756 39.35 -7.55 19.93
C GLY A 756 39.55 -6.04 19.83
N ASP A 757 39.41 -5.51 18.61
CA ASP A 757 39.64 -4.10 18.28
C ASP A 757 38.33 -3.32 18.11
N SER A 758 37.18 -4.01 18.11
CA SER A 758 35.87 -3.40 17.88
C SER A 758 35.25 -2.88 19.18
N ASN A 759 34.17 -2.12 19.06
CA ASN A 759 33.29 -1.76 20.18
C ASN A 759 31.83 -1.81 19.71
N ASN A 760 31.55 -2.71 18.78
CA ASN A 760 30.34 -2.80 17.99
C ASN A 760 29.16 -3.25 18.84
N GLY A 761 27.99 -2.64 18.64
CA GLY A 761 26.74 -2.94 19.34
C GLY A 761 26.69 -2.51 20.81
N VAL A 762 27.70 -1.81 21.31
CA VAL A 762 27.71 -1.23 22.67
C VAL A 762 26.86 0.03 22.68
N VAL A 763 25.98 0.15 23.67
CA VAL A 763 24.99 1.23 23.79
C VAL A 763 25.41 2.22 24.87
N TYR A 764 25.22 3.50 24.62
CA TYR A 764 25.55 4.62 25.50
C TYR A 764 24.36 5.58 25.61
N SER A 765 24.30 6.33 26.72
CA SER A 765 23.31 7.39 26.89
C SER A 765 23.50 8.52 25.89
N ALA A 766 22.40 9.05 25.36
CA ALA A 766 22.37 10.25 24.52
C ALA A 766 22.20 11.56 25.32
N SER A 767 22.20 11.51 26.66
CA SER A 767 21.95 12.68 27.51
C SER A 767 23.01 13.80 27.44
N SER A 768 24.15 13.57 26.80
CA SER A 768 25.32 14.46 26.81
C SER A 768 25.81 14.88 25.41
N LEU A 769 24.94 15.04 24.40
CA LEU A 769 25.34 15.33 23.01
C LEU A 769 25.56 16.82 22.66
N SER A 770 26.21 17.58 23.54
CA SER A 770 26.66 18.93 23.19
C SER A 770 27.76 18.91 22.10
N THR A 771 27.63 19.79 21.11
CA THR A 771 28.63 20.08 20.07
C THR A 771 29.78 20.96 20.56
N THR A 772 29.64 21.58 21.74
CA THR A 772 30.64 22.49 22.30
C THR A 772 32.00 21.80 22.45
N GLY A 773 33.03 22.40 21.86
CA GLY A 773 34.40 21.89 21.86
C GLY A 773 34.73 20.95 20.70
N TYR A 774 33.76 20.54 19.89
CA TYR A 774 33.93 19.67 18.73
C TYR A 774 33.78 20.40 17.38
N GLU A 775 33.55 21.71 17.38
CA GLU A 775 33.22 22.50 16.18
C GLU A 775 34.29 22.38 15.10
N ASN A 776 35.57 22.46 15.49
CA ASN A 776 36.70 22.32 14.57
C ASN A 776 36.76 20.93 13.93
N VAL A 777 36.41 19.89 14.70
CA VAL A 777 36.42 18.51 14.23
C VAL A 777 35.28 18.27 13.26
N LEU A 778 34.08 18.74 13.60
CA LEU A 778 32.91 18.66 12.72
C LEU A 778 33.16 19.40 11.40
N ASN A 779 33.75 20.60 11.47
CA ASN A 779 34.14 21.36 10.27
C ASN A 779 35.16 20.63 9.40
N TYR A 780 36.08 19.88 10.00
CA TYR A 780 37.01 19.03 9.27
C TYR A 780 36.27 17.83 8.62
N GLN A 781 35.44 17.11 9.37
CA GLN A 781 34.69 15.96 8.82
C GLN A 781 33.78 16.37 7.65
N ALA A 782 33.13 17.54 7.74
CA ALA A 782 32.27 18.10 6.69
C ALA A 782 33.01 18.48 5.40
N LYS A 783 34.35 18.60 5.44
CA LYS A 783 35.18 18.92 4.28
C LYS A 783 35.71 17.68 3.55
N LEU A 784 35.61 16.51 4.16
CA LEU A 784 36.16 15.29 3.59
C LEU A 784 35.40 14.86 2.33
N LYS A 785 36.18 14.47 1.32
CA LYS A 785 35.72 13.91 0.06
C LYS A 785 36.37 12.56 -0.20
N TYR A 786 35.78 11.81 -1.11
CA TYR A 786 36.42 10.68 -1.76
C TYR A 786 37.34 11.20 -2.88
N ARG A 787 38.23 10.34 -3.40
CA ARG A 787 39.19 10.72 -4.47
C ARG A 787 38.52 11.31 -5.73
N ASN A 788 37.26 10.98 -5.96
CA ASN A 788 36.41 11.44 -7.06
C ASN A 788 35.74 12.81 -6.81
N GLY A 789 35.87 13.40 -5.62
CA GLY A 789 35.24 14.67 -5.24
C GLY A 789 33.85 14.57 -4.58
N ARG A 790 33.25 13.38 -4.45
CA ARG A 790 32.00 13.18 -3.69
C ARG A 790 32.26 13.39 -2.21
N TRP A 791 31.33 14.04 -1.51
CA TRP A 791 31.44 14.27 -0.07
C TRP A 791 31.28 12.96 0.72
N VAL A 792 32.06 12.82 1.79
CA VAL A 792 31.97 11.65 2.70
C VAL A 792 30.70 11.73 3.55
N ASN A 793 30.32 12.94 3.98
CA ASN A 793 29.12 13.19 4.77
C ASN A 793 28.44 14.49 4.30
N LYS A 794 27.66 14.39 3.22
CA LYS A 794 26.93 15.54 2.66
C LYS A 794 25.91 16.13 3.64
N PRO A 795 25.08 15.33 4.36
CA PRO A 795 24.15 15.86 5.34
C PRO A 795 24.82 16.67 6.46
N LEU A 796 25.99 16.24 6.96
CA LEU A 796 26.74 17.01 7.97
C LEU A 796 27.25 18.34 7.41
N GLN A 797 27.74 18.35 6.17
CA GLN A 797 28.13 19.60 5.53
C GLN A 797 26.96 20.59 5.42
N ASP A 798 25.80 20.11 4.98
CA ASP A 798 24.61 20.95 4.82
C ASP A 798 24.14 21.48 6.17
N ALA A 799 24.16 20.64 7.21
CA ALA A 799 23.86 21.04 8.58
C ALA A 799 24.76 22.18 9.07
N LEU A 800 26.09 22.07 8.90
CA LEU A 800 27.02 23.11 9.36
C LEU A 800 26.89 24.42 8.56
N ASN A 801 26.59 24.33 7.26
CA ASN A 801 26.30 25.50 6.44
C ASN A 801 25.02 26.20 6.90
N ASN A 802 23.97 25.44 7.20
CA ASN A 802 22.70 25.99 7.71
C ASN A 802 22.85 26.59 9.11
N ILE A 803 23.60 25.94 10.01
CA ILE A 803 23.95 26.50 11.33
C ILE A 803 24.68 27.84 11.17
N SER A 804 25.69 27.90 10.31
CA SER A 804 26.46 29.13 10.05
C SER A 804 25.59 30.25 9.46
N ALA A 805 24.56 29.87 8.71
CA ALA A 805 23.58 30.79 8.12
C ALA A 805 22.37 31.08 9.03
N SER A 806 22.35 30.58 10.27
CA SER A 806 21.20 30.68 11.20
C SER A 806 19.88 30.17 10.60
N LYS A 807 19.95 29.11 9.79
CA LYS A 807 18.79 28.43 9.20
C LYS A 807 18.38 27.22 10.05
N PRO A 808 17.08 26.87 10.05
CA PRO A 808 16.60 25.64 10.68
C PRO A 808 17.21 24.39 10.02
N LEU A 809 17.33 23.30 10.79
CA LEU A 809 17.89 22.04 10.32
C LEU A 809 16.80 21.02 10.01
N THR A 810 16.95 20.29 8.92
CA THR A 810 16.09 19.15 8.59
C THR A 810 16.37 17.95 9.52
N LEU A 811 15.50 16.92 9.50
CA LEU A 811 15.72 15.69 10.29
C LEU A 811 17.02 14.97 9.89
N ALA A 812 17.38 15.03 8.62
CA ALA A 812 18.62 14.47 8.10
C ALA A 812 19.83 15.18 8.67
N GLU A 813 19.83 16.51 8.58
CA GLU A 813 20.88 17.38 9.07
C GLU A 813 21.07 17.25 10.59
N GLN A 814 19.98 17.22 11.36
CA GLN A 814 20.01 16.98 12.82
C GLN A 814 20.70 15.64 13.14
N SER A 815 20.26 14.56 12.50
CA SER A 815 20.79 13.23 12.78
C SER A 815 22.24 13.01 12.32
N ALA A 816 22.69 13.76 11.30
CA ALA A 816 24.07 13.74 10.84
C ALA A 816 25.02 14.37 11.88
N VAL A 817 24.57 15.45 12.54
CA VAL A 817 25.29 16.05 13.68
C VAL A 817 25.30 15.11 14.87
N ASP A 818 24.14 14.54 15.24
CA ASP A 818 24.00 13.67 16.40
C ASP A 818 24.84 12.40 16.28
N SER A 819 24.80 11.72 15.13
CA SER A 819 25.59 10.52 14.89
C SER A 819 27.10 10.80 14.86
N ALA A 820 27.52 11.97 14.37
CA ALA A 820 28.91 12.41 14.42
C ALA A 820 29.37 12.69 15.87
N ILE A 821 28.55 13.38 16.67
CA ILE A 821 28.85 13.65 18.08
C ILE A 821 28.85 12.36 18.90
N CYS A 822 27.89 11.45 18.70
CA CYS A 822 27.90 10.11 19.29
C CYS A 822 29.24 9.41 19.01
N ALA A 823 29.68 9.39 17.74
CA ALA A 823 30.93 8.75 17.36
C ALA A 823 32.16 9.42 18.01
N LEU A 824 32.22 10.75 18.04
CA LEU A 824 33.33 11.48 18.66
C LEU A 824 33.45 11.21 20.16
N LYS A 825 32.33 11.30 20.89
CA LYS A 825 32.32 11.13 22.35
C LYS A 825 32.53 9.68 22.79
N ILE A 826 32.16 8.70 21.96
CA ILE A 826 32.53 7.31 22.21
C ILE A 826 34.04 7.11 21.95
N LEU A 827 34.57 7.71 20.88
CA LEU A 827 35.98 7.58 20.51
C LEU A 827 36.94 8.16 21.56
N ASP A 828 36.60 9.30 22.17
CA ASP A 828 37.40 9.94 23.23
C ASP A 828 36.98 9.54 24.67
N ARG A 829 35.96 8.68 24.81
CA ARG A 829 35.39 8.18 26.08
C ARG A 829 34.70 9.23 26.96
N THR A 830 34.39 10.41 26.43
CA THR A 830 33.65 11.46 27.18
C THR A 830 32.16 11.22 27.27
N ILE A 831 31.60 10.28 26.49
CA ILE A 831 30.14 10.00 26.48
C ILE A 831 29.63 9.41 27.81
N GLY A 832 30.50 8.78 28.60
CA GLY A 832 30.18 8.06 29.83
C GLY A 832 30.22 6.54 29.68
N ASN A 833 29.78 5.83 30.73
CA ASN A 833 29.79 4.36 30.75
C ASN A 833 28.71 3.76 29.84
N PRO A 834 28.93 2.56 29.26
CA PRO A 834 27.90 1.82 28.56
C PRO A 834 26.65 1.57 29.41
N THR A 835 25.49 1.56 28.78
CA THR A 835 24.20 1.27 29.41
C THR A 835 23.25 0.59 28.44
N ASP A 836 22.50 -0.40 28.90
CA ASP A 836 21.48 -1.13 28.15
C ASP A 836 20.05 -0.79 28.60
N ALA A 837 19.88 0.28 29.39
CA ALA A 837 18.60 0.62 30.02
C ALA A 837 17.50 1.00 29.01
N VAL A 838 17.88 1.61 27.88
CA VAL A 838 16.93 2.06 26.84
C VAL A 838 16.92 1.12 25.64
N ILE A 839 18.10 0.62 25.26
CA ILE A 839 18.29 -0.31 24.14
C ILE A 839 19.25 -1.41 24.60
N PRO A 840 18.89 -2.69 24.45
CA PRO A 840 19.80 -3.80 24.73
C PRO A 840 21.09 -3.74 23.90
N HIS A 841 22.22 -4.06 24.52
CA HIS A 841 23.47 -4.25 23.79
C HIS A 841 23.32 -5.31 22.69
N GLY A 842 23.83 -5.00 21.49
CA GLY A 842 23.75 -5.89 20.33
C GLY A 842 22.40 -5.94 19.61
N ALA A 843 21.37 -5.20 20.06
CA ALA A 843 20.10 -5.06 19.32
C ALA A 843 20.28 -4.30 18.00
N ILE A 844 21.21 -3.34 17.99
CA ILE A 844 21.64 -2.58 16.81
C ILE A 844 23.16 -2.70 16.75
N MET A 845 23.72 -3.08 15.61
CA MET A 845 25.18 -3.18 15.42
C MET A 845 25.55 -3.16 13.94
N GLU A 846 26.83 -2.97 13.61
CA GLU A 846 27.32 -3.09 12.24
C GLU A 846 27.79 -4.53 11.92
N THR A 847 27.71 -4.93 10.66
CA THR A 847 28.42 -6.09 10.12
C THR A 847 29.03 -5.74 8.76
N ALA A 848 29.88 -6.62 8.23
CA ALA A 848 30.41 -6.51 6.88
C ALA A 848 30.45 -7.89 6.22
N PHE A 849 30.18 -7.95 4.92
CA PHE A 849 30.25 -9.15 4.10
C PHE A 849 30.46 -8.78 2.63
N ILE A 850 30.75 -9.78 1.79
CA ILE A 850 30.91 -9.59 0.34
C ILE A 850 29.58 -9.84 -0.35
N ASP A 851 29.15 -8.89 -1.18
CA ASP A 851 28.05 -9.11 -2.13
C ASP A 851 28.64 -9.31 -3.53
N ALA A 852 28.60 -10.56 -4.00
CA ALA A 852 29.15 -10.95 -5.30
C ALA A 852 28.32 -10.47 -6.51
N ARG A 853 27.10 -9.95 -6.30
CA ARG A 853 26.33 -9.27 -7.34
C ARG A 853 26.86 -7.88 -7.61
N GLU A 854 27.27 -7.21 -6.54
CA GLU A 854 27.66 -5.82 -6.59
C GLU A 854 29.13 -5.71 -7.01
N ILE A 855 29.36 -5.44 -8.30
CA ILE A 855 30.70 -5.37 -8.89
C ILE A 855 31.21 -3.93 -9.02
N LYS A 856 32.55 -3.77 -8.95
CA LYS A 856 33.26 -2.57 -9.41
C LYS A 856 33.40 -2.56 -10.93
N THR A 857 33.48 -1.37 -11.51
CA THR A 857 33.62 -1.18 -12.97
C THR A 857 35.03 -1.38 -13.51
N VAL A 858 36.05 -1.36 -12.65
CA VAL A 858 37.46 -1.48 -13.04
C VAL A 858 37.78 -2.96 -13.31
N GLU A 859 38.51 -3.26 -14.39
CA GLU A 859 39.00 -4.62 -14.65
C GLU A 859 40.25 -4.92 -13.79
N PRO A 860 40.29 -6.07 -13.08
CA PRO A 860 39.26 -7.11 -12.98
C PRO A 860 38.08 -6.71 -12.08
N ARG A 861 36.86 -7.09 -12.49
CA ARG A 861 35.61 -6.80 -11.75
C ARG A 861 35.60 -7.51 -10.39
N GLU A 862 35.93 -6.78 -9.33
CA GLU A 862 35.90 -7.30 -7.95
C GLU A 862 34.55 -7.04 -7.26
N PRO A 863 34.03 -8.02 -6.49
CA PRO A 863 32.89 -7.81 -5.59
C PRO A 863 33.09 -6.70 -4.56
N LEU A 864 32.01 -6.00 -4.22
CA LEU A 864 32.00 -4.97 -3.19
C LEU A 864 31.83 -5.55 -1.78
N GLU A 865 32.61 -5.02 -0.83
CA GLU A 865 32.36 -5.22 0.60
C GLU A 865 31.18 -4.33 1.00
N ILE A 866 30.08 -4.95 1.45
CA ILE A 866 28.90 -4.28 1.96
C ILE A 866 29.02 -4.18 3.47
N ARG A 867 28.86 -2.96 4.01
CA ARG A 867 28.63 -2.75 5.44
C ARG A 867 27.14 -2.62 5.70
N ALA A 868 26.63 -3.36 6.67
CA ALA A 868 25.21 -3.37 6.99
C ALA A 868 24.93 -3.05 8.46
N THR A 869 23.90 -2.23 8.73
CA THR A 869 23.39 -2.01 10.08
C THR A 869 22.36 -3.08 10.40
N ILE A 870 22.67 -3.95 11.36
CA ILE A 870 21.81 -5.02 11.84
C ILE A 870 20.77 -4.47 12.80
N LEU A 871 19.52 -4.91 12.62
CA LEU A 871 18.42 -4.77 13.56
C LEU A 871 17.97 -6.17 14.03
N ASP A 872 18.11 -6.45 15.33
CA ASP A 872 17.58 -7.67 15.93
C ASP A 872 16.12 -7.48 16.34
N LEU A 873 15.19 -7.90 15.48
CA LEU A 873 13.76 -7.64 15.67
C LEU A 873 13.21 -8.30 16.94
N ASP A 874 13.82 -9.39 17.40
CA ASP A 874 13.40 -10.09 18.60
C ASP A 874 13.81 -9.35 19.88
N PHE A 875 14.94 -8.63 19.88
CA PHE A 875 15.28 -7.70 20.97
C PHE A 875 14.41 -6.44 20.93
N LEU A 876 14.18 -5.85 19.76
CA LEU A 876 13.36 -4.65 19.64
C LEU A 876 11.91 -4.91 20.08
N ARG A 877 11.30 -6.03 19.66
CA ARG A 877 9.89 -6.34 19.97
C ARG A 877 9.62 -6.64 21.44
N ARG A 878 10.61 -7.13 22.20
CA ARG A 878 10.43 -7.48 23.61
C ARG A 878 10.77 -6.33 24.56
N THR A 879 11.42 -5.28 24.06
CA THR A 879 11.81 -4.13 24.88
C THR A 879 10.60 -3.20 25.06
N SER A 880 9.93 -3.29 26.21
CA SER A 880 8.76 -2.46 26.53
C SER A 880 9.12 -1.02 26.86
N LYS A 881 8.23 -0.09 26.53
CA LYS A 881 8.25 1.32 26.91
C LYS A 881 6.98 1.69 27.69
N ASN A 882 6.79 2.98 27.97
CA ASN A 882 5.67 3.47 28.76
C ASN A 882 4.33 3.30 28.02
N GLY A 883 3.22 3.20 28.77
CA GLY A 883 1.87 3.16 28.18
C GLY A 883 1.55 1.91 27.33
N GLY A 884 2.35 0.84 27.43
CA GLY A 884 2.18 -0.36 26.62
C GLY A 884 2.77 -0.27 25.20
N GLU A 885 3.64 0.73 24.97
CA GLU A 885 4.47 0.85 23.78
C GLU A 885 5.73 -0.02 23.87
N PHE A 886 6.44 -0.21 22.77
CA PHE A 886 7.67 -1.00 22.65
C PHE A 886 8.72 -0.28 21.80
N LEU A 887 9.99 -0.68 21.94
CA LEU A 887 11.07 -0.16 21.08
C LEU A 887 10.82 -0.51 19.61
N PHE A 888 10.20 -1.66 19.33
CA PHE A 888 9.51 -1.91 18.06
C PHE A 888 8.05 -1.40 18.16
N PRO A 889 7.73 -0.21 17.61
CA PRO A 889 6.51 0.50 17.94
C PRO A 889 5.22 -0.23 17.56
N ASN A 890 4.13 0.08 18.26
CA ASN A 890 2.80 -0.43 17.97
C ASN A 890 2.31 -0.02 16.58
N SER A 891 2.65 1.18 16.10
CA SER A 891 2.39 1.60 14.70
C SER A 891 3.05 0.69 13.65
N GLY A 892 4.11 -0.02 14.04
CA GLY A 892 4.91 -0.88 13.17
C GLY A 892 6.06 -0.18 12.46
N ILE A 893 6.17 1.15 12.52
CA ILE A 893 7.11 1.90 11.69
C ILE A 893 8.53 1.86 12.25
N ILE A 894 9.47 1.38 11.45
CA ILE A 894 10.91 1.49 11.67
C ILE A 894 11.54 2.12 10.42
N TYR A 895 12.03 3.36 10.55
CA TYR A 895 12.82 4.01 9.51
C TYR A 895 14.31 3.86 9.81
N THR A 896 15.10 3.40 8.85
CA THR A 896 16.52 3.12 9.06
C THR A 896 17.34 3.43 7.84
N THR A 897 18.53 4.01 8.04
CA THR A 897 19.39 4.50 6.96
C THR A 897 20.84 4.64 7.42
N ARG A 898 21.73 4.91 6.48
CA ARG A 898 23.17 5.12 6.69
C ARG A 898 23.68 6.27 5.82
N ASP A 899 24.43 7.18 6.44
CA ASP A 899 24.99 8.35 5.74
C ASP A 899 26.31 8.03 5.00
N ASP A 900 26.89 6.83 5.19
CA ASP A 900 28.05 6.36 4.42
C ASP A 900 27.69 5.66 3.11
N ALA A 901 26.40 5.51 2.82
CA ALA A 901 25.92 4.92 1.57
C ALA A 901 25.89 5.96 0.45
N LEU A 902 26.32 5.55 -0.75
CA LEU A 902 26.37 6.41 -1.93
C LEU A 902 25.58 5.76 -3.07
N PRO A 903 24.59 6.44 -3.65
CA PRO A 903 23.88 5.93 -4.81
C PRO A 903 24.77 5.96 -6.05
N ASP A 904 24.32 5.27 -7.09
CA ASP A 904 24.77 5.43 -8.46
C ASP A 904 24.47 6.86 -8.95
N ASP A 905 25.48 7.49 -9.56
CA ASP A 905 25.49 8.90 -9.95
C ASP A 905 26.12 9.04 -11.35
N SER A 906 25.81 8.07 -12.23
CA SER A 906 26.27 8.03 -13.62
C SER A 906 25.73 9.18 -14.48
N GLU A 907 24.54 9.70 -14.13
CA GLU A 907 23.97 10.95 -14.64
C GLU A 907 23.77 11.95 -13.49
N PRO A 908 24.71 12.89 -13.31
CA PRO A 908 24.67 13.85 -12.22
C PRO A 908 23.35 14.63 -12.23
N ASN A 909 22.73 14.75 -11.06
CA ASN A 909 21.46 15.45 -10.80
C ASN A 909 20.16 14.68 -11.13
N ASN A 910 20.21 13.46 -11.69
CA ASN A 910 19.00 12.65 -11.87
C ASN A 910 19.22 11.16 -11.57
N LEU A 911 18.74 10.71 -10.40
CA LEU A 911 18.87 9.33 -9.94
C LEU A 911 18.01 8.35 -10.75
N ASP A 912 16.83 8.77 -11.24
CA ASP A 912 15.97 7.91 -12.07
C ASP A 912 16.66 7.58 -13.41
N VAL A 913 17.39 8.55 -13.99
CA VAL A 913 18.21 8.34 -15.19
C VAL A 913 19.42 7.48 -14.86
N SER A 914 20.14 7.76 -13.76
CA SER A 914 21.30 6.96 -13.35
C SER A 914 20.93 5.49 -13.11
N ALA A 915 19.76 5.22 -12.54
CA ALA A 915 19.27 3.85 -12.30
C ALA A 915 18.88 3.09 -13.59
N THR A 916 18.70 3.81 -14.71
CA THR A 916 18.20 3.25 -15.98
C THR A 916 19.21 3.30 -17.13
N ASP A 917 20.32 4.02 -17.01
CA ASP A 917 21.26 4.27 -18.12
C ASP A 917 22.24 3.11 -18.41
N PHE A 918 22.15 2.01 -17.64
CA PHE A 918 23.03 0.84 -17.73
C PHE A 918 24.52 1.16 -17.54
N LYS A 919 24.87 2.30 -16.94
CA LYS A 919 26.23 2.66 -16.56
C LYS A 919 26.35 2.61 -15.05
N LEU A 920 27.29 1.80 -14.57
CA LEU A 920 27.58 1.74 -13.14
C LEU A 920 28.52 2.88 -12.73
N ASP A 921 28.16 3.66 -11.73
CA ASP A 921 29.11 4.51 -11.03
C ASP A 921 30.09 3.65 -10.21
N SER A 922 31.37 3.74 -10.54
CA SER A 922 32.48 3.10 -9.80
C SER A 922 32.55 3.48 -8.32
N THR A 923 31.89 4.57 -7.94
CA THR A 923 31.99 5.22 -6.64
C THR A 923 30.78 4.99 -5.75
N ARG A 924 29.75 4.30 -6.28
CA ARG A 924 28.59 3.86 -5.51
C ARG A 924 29.03 2.99 -4.33
N ARG A 925 28.31 3.14 -3.21
CA ARG A 925 28.53 2.39 -1.97
C ARG A 925 27.15 1.93 -1.48
N PRO A 926 26.71 0.73 -1.87
CA PRO A 926 25.35 0.28 -1.61
C PRO A 926 25.06 -0.11 -0.16
N ASN A 927 25.91 0.28 0.80
CA ASN A 927 25.83 -0.08 2.22
C ASN A 927 24.39 -0.21 2.70
N ALA A 928 24.14 -1.18 3.56
CA ALA A 928 22.81 -1.78 3.67
C ALA A 928 22.25 -1.79 5.10
N ILE A 929 21.03 -2.28 5.22
CA ILE A 929 20.38 -2.61 6.48
C ILE A 929 20.18 -4.13 6.52
N MET A 930 20.22 -4.74 7.69
CA MET A 930 20.01 -6.17 7.84
C MET A 930 19.03 -6.49 8.95
N LEU A 931 18.02 -7.30 8.66
CA LEU A 931 17.07 -7.83 9.62
C LEU A 931 17.46 -9.24 10.00
N ILE A 932 17.48 -9.50 11.30
CA ILE A 932 17.71 -10.84 11.85
C ILE A 932 16.66 -11.17 12.90
N ASN A 933 16.48 -12.47 13.17
CA ASN A 933 15.59 -12.97 14.22
C ASN A 933 14.14 -12.48 14.07
N GLY A 934 13.66 -12.37 12.83
CA GLY A 934 12.34 -11.81 12.49
C GLY A 934 11.20 -12.82 12.42
N SER A 935 11.37 -14.07 12.88
CA SER A 935 10.36 -15.12 12.75
C SER A 935 9.05 -14.82 13.48
N ASN A 936 9.09 -14.00 14.54
CA ASN A 936 7.95 -13.54 15.31
C ASN A 936 7.99 -12.01 15.48
N LEU A 937 6.94 -11.32 15.05
CA LEU A 937 6.82 -9.85 15.10
C LEU A 937 5.82 -9.35 16.15
N SER A 938 5.19 -10.26 16.90
CA SER A 938 4.23 -9.89 17.94
C SER A 938 4.92 -9.28 19.16
N ARG A 939 4.28 -8.25 19.72
CA ARG A 939 4.77 -7.52 20.90
C ARG A 939 4.17 -8.11 22.18
N ASN A 940 2.84 -8.14 22.27
CA ASN A 940 2.12 -8.77 23.38
C ASN A 940 1.74 -10.22 23.06
N ALA A 941 1.16 -10.93 24.03
CA ALA A 941 0.55 -12.26 23.83
C ALA A 941 -0.94 -12.17 23.41
N THR A 942 -1.65 -11.13 23.86
CA THR A 942 -3.06 -10.89 23.54
C THR A 942 -3.22 -9.86 22.41
N TYR A 943 -4.41 -9.78 21.82
CA TYR A 943 -4.74 -8.76 20.82
C TYR A 943 -4.87 -7.36 21.43
N LYS A 944 -4.34 -6.36 20.71
CA LYS A 944 -4.54 -4.93 20.93
C LYS A 944 -4.74 -4.26 19.59
N ALA A 945 -5.67 -3.32 19.48
CA ALA A 945 -5.99 -2.65 18.21
C ALA A 945 -4.88 -1.70 17.76
N GLU A 946 -4.12 -1.18 18.72
CA GLU A 946 -2.94 -0.33 18.52
C GLU A 946 -1.78 -1.10 17.89
N GLU A 947 -1.65 -2.40 18.17
CA GLU A 947 -0.57 -3.26 17.66
C GLU A 947 -0.80 -3.57 16.17
N LYS A 948 -0.13 -2.80 15.31
CA LYS A 948 -0.04 -3.04 13.87
C LYS A 948 1.11 -3.98 13.54
N GLY A 949 1.33 -4.18 12.24
CA GLY A 949 2.38 -5.01 11.68
C GLY A 949 3.81 -4.48 11.85
N LEU A 950 4.69 -4.88 10.92
CA LEU A 950 5.97 -4.22 10.67
C LEU A 950 5.86 -3.38 9.40
N ILE A 951 6.35 -2.15 9.45
CA ILE A 951 6.65 -1.33 8.28
C ILE A 951 8.11 -0.90 8.43
N LEU A 952 9.04 -1.68 7.85
CA LEU A 952 10.43 -1.29 7.76
C LEU A 952 10.63 -0.45 6.50
N VAL A 953 11.24 0.72 6.65
CA VAL A 953 11.57 1.60 5.53
C VAL A 953 13.05 1.95 5.53
N SER A 954 13.68 1.83 4.36
CA SER A 954 15.07 2.20 4.11
C SER A 954 15.21 2.71 2.66
N ASN A 955 15.98 3.77 2.45
CA ASN A 955 16.43 4.17 1.12
C ASN A 955 17.57 3.28 0.59
N LEU A 956 18.08 2.37 1.41
CA LEU A 956 19.22 1.49 1.13
C LEU A 956 18.76 0.04 0.90
N PRO A 957 19.63 -0.82 0.33
CA PRO A 957 19.39 -2.25 0.27
C PRO A 957 19.16 -2.85 1.66
N VAL A 958 18.26 -3.84 1.75
CA VAL A 958 17.90 -4.57 2.96
C VAL A 958 18.19 -6.06 2.78
N TYR A 959 18.84 -6.67 3.76
CA TYR A 959 19.06 -8.11 3.82
C TYR A 959 18.19 -8.71 4.91
N ILE A 960 17.45 -9.77 4.59
CA ILE A 960 16.64 -10.52 5.55
C ILE A 960 17.30 -11.87 5.76
N LYS A 961 17.78 -12.12 6.98
CA LYS A 961 18.44 -13.38 7.31
C LYS A 961 17.51 -14.29 8.11
N GLY A 962 17.30 -15.48 7.58
CA GLY A 962 16.54 -16.55 8.22
C GLY A 962 15.05 -16.49 8.00
N ASN A 963 14.33 -17.32 8.74
CA ASN A 963 12.88 -17.33 8.72
C ASN A 963 12.29 -16.00 9.20
N PHE A 964 11.30 -15.48 8.48
CA PHE A 964 10.73 -14.15 8.72
C PHE A 964 9.21 -14.19 8.76
N ASN A 965 8.65 -13.75 9.89
CA ASN A 965 7.21 -13.60 10.13
C ASN A 965 6.40 -14.85 9.74
N VAL A 966 6.73 -15.99 10.32
CA VAL A 966 6.21 -17.30 9.88
C VAL A 966 4.77 -17.52 10.33
N HIS A 967 3.94 -18.08 9.44
CA HIS A 967 2.61 -18.58 9.79
C HIS A 967 2.70 -19.91 10.53
N THR A 968 1.89 -20.06 11.57
CA THR A 968 1.72 -21.32 12.31
C THR A 968 0.53 -22.15 11.81
N GLN A 969 -0.31 -21.57 10.95
CA GLN A 969 -1.55 -22.13 10.43
C GLN A 969 -1.76 -21.74 8.96
N GLU A 970 -2.68 -22.42 8.26
CA GLU A 970 -3.11 -22.11 6.88
C GLU A 970 -4.58 -21.68 6.86
N GLU A 971 -5.01 -21.00 5.78
CA GLU A 971 -6.41 -20.56 5.56
C GLU A 971 -7.41 -21.72 5.66
N PHE A 972 -7.00 -22.93 5.25
CA PHE A 972 -7.81 -24.14 5.28
C PHE A 972 -7.12 -25.23 6.10
N THR A 973 -7.92 -26.04 6.82
CA THR A 973 -7.41 -27.18 7.59
C THR A 973 -7.26 -28.45 6.77
N ASP A 974 -7.78 -28.47 5.53
CA ASP A 974 -7.66 -29.57 4.57
C ASP A 974 -6.83 -29.17 3.35
N ASN A 975 -6.30 -30.16 2.60
CA ASN A 975 -5.61 -29.94 1.33
C ASN A 975 -4.49 -28.88 1.38
N SER A 976 -3.62 -28.98 2.39
CA SER A 976 -2.44 -28.11 2.60
C SER A 976 -1.65 -27.91 1.30
N LEU A 977 -1.22 -26.67 1.08
CA LEU A 977 -0.39 -26.28 -0.07
C LEU A 977 1.09 -26.09 0.31
N LYS A 978 1.43 -26.24 1.59
CA LYS A 978 2.79 -26.01 2.07
C LYS A 978 3.77 -26.99 1.40
N GLY A 979 4.74 -26.44 0.66
CA GLY A 979 5.76 -27.21 -0.06
C GLY A 979 5.29 -27.87 -1.37
N GLU A 980 4.12 -27.50 -1.90
CA GLU A 980 3.58 -28.03 -3.15
C GLU A 980 3.86 -27.08 -4.34
N LYS A 981 4.49 -27.59 -5.41
CA LYS A 981 4.76 -26.82 -6.64
C LYS A 981 3.57 -26.79 -7.59
N ASP A 982 2.83 -27.90 -7.66
CA ASP A 982 1.64 -28.05 -8.49
C ASP A 982 0.39 -28.07 -7.60
N TRP A 983 -0.48 -27.11 -7.86
CA TRP A 983 -1.69 -26.86 -7.10
C TRP A 983 -2.95 -27.47 -7.73
N SER A 984 -2.82 -28.08 -8.91
CA SER A 984 -3.94 -28.41 -9.80
C SER A 984 -5.04 -29.25 -9.15
N ASN A 985 -4.69 -30.17 -8.24
CA ASN A 985 -5.67 -31.06 -7.59
C ASN A 985 -6.10 -30.61 -6.18
N LYS A 986 -5.42 -29.62 -5.58
CA LYS A 986 -5.62 -29.24 -4.17
C LYS A 986 -6.18 -27.84 -4.01
N PHE A 987 -5.76 -26.88 -4.83
CA PHE A 987 -6.03 -25.46 -4.58
C PHE A 987 -7.51 -25.10 -4.54
N TYR A 988 -8.31 -25.61 -5.50
CA TYR A 988 -9.77 -25.40 -5.55
C TYR A 988 -10.56 -26.51 -4.84
N ALA A 989 -9.88 -27.52 -4.30
CA ALA A 989 -10.52 -28.62 -3.56
C ALA A 989 -10.69 -28.31 -2.07
N ARG A 990 -9.98 -27.29 -1.55
CA ARG A 990 -10.02 -26.85 -0.14
C ARG A 990 -11.41 -26.39 0.29
N GLN A 991 -11.90 -26.87 1.44
CA GLN A 991 -13.28 -26.60 1.88
C GLN A 991 -13.42 -26.16 3.34
N SER A 992 -12.51 -26.55 4.21
CA SER A 992 -12.63 -26.41 5.67
C SER A 992 -11.87 -25.18 6.14
N LEU A 993 -12.57 -24.04 6.23
CA LEU A 993 -11.98 -22.77 6.67
C LEU A 993 -11.42 -22.85 8.10
N ASN A 994 -10.22 -22.31 8.28
CA ASN A 994 -9.60 -22.18 9.58
C ASN A 994 -9.89 -20.81 10.20
N SER A 995 -10.69 -20.81 11.27
CA SER A 995 -11.03 -19.59 12.03
C SER A 995 -9.88 -19.00 12.85
N ASN A 996 -8.76 -19.71 13.00
CA ASN A 996 -7.59 -19.25 13.74
C ASN A 996 -6.45 -18.74 12.83
N PHE A 997 -6.65 -18.71 11.50
CA PHE A 997 -5.65 -18.23 10.53
C PHE A 997 -5.59 -16.70 10.48
N GLY A 998 -4.37 -16.15 10.55
CA GLY A 998 -4.11 -14.71 10.38
C GLY A 998 -4.75 -13.81 11.45
N CYS A 999 -5.24 -14.37 12.56
CA CYS A 999 -5.90 -13.63 13.63
C CYS A 999 -5.18 -13.79 14.97
N ARG A 1000 -5.53 -12.94 15.94
CA ARG A 1000 -4.96 -12.98 17.29
C ARG A 1000 -5.86 -13.65 18.31
N PRO A 1001 -5.28 -14.33 19.33
CA PRO A 1001 -6.09 -14.91 20.40
C PRO A 1001 -7.00 -13.85 21.00
N SER A 1002 -8.30 -14.16 21.05
CA SER A 1002 -9.36 -13.28 21.54
C SER A 1002 -9.58 -11.98 20.75
N GLN A 1003 -9.08 -11.88 19.51
CA GLN A 1003 -9.38 -10.75 18.62
C GLN A 1003 -10.88 -10.67 18.30
N PHE A 1004 -11.53 -11.84 18.17
CA PHE A 1004 -12.97 -11.95 17.92
C PHE A 1004 -13.54 -13.32 18.31
N PRO A 1005 -14.87 -13.46 18.44
CA PRO A 1005 -15.51 -14.75 18.71
C PRO A 1005 -15.18 -15.79 17.63
N GLY A 1006 -14.41 -16.82 17.99
CA GLY A 1006 -13.97 -17.89 17.07
C GLY A 1006 -12.44 -17.99 16.92
N CYS A 1007 -11.70 -16.91 17.13
CA CYS A 1007 -10.24 -16.93 17.15
C CYS A 1007 -9.72 -17.14 18.59
N ASN A 1008 -9.66 -18.41 19.02
CA ASN A 1008 -9.27 -18.75 20.39
C ASN A 1008 -7.76 -18.98 20.52
N THR A 1009 -7.16 -19.65 19.53
CA THR A 1009 -5.73 -19.94 19.51
C THR A 1009 -4.97 -18.80 18.83
N GLY A 1010 -5.43 -18.39 17.64
CA GLY A 1010 -4.76 -17.36 16.82
C GLY A 1010 -3.28 -17.64 16.53
N GLU A 1011 -2.56 -16.62 16.07
CA GLU A 1011 -1.16 -16.71 15.64
C GLU A 1011 -0.30 -15.52 16.08
N THR A 1012 1.02 -15.69 15.97
CA THR A 1012 1.99 -14.61 16.17
C THR A 1012 2.25 -13.78 14.91
N TRP A 1013 1.83 -14.26 13.74
CA TRP A 1013 1.98 -13.60 12.44
C TRP A 1013 1.31 -12.22 12.40
N ARG A 1014 1.96 -11.25 11.75
CA ARG A 1014 1.39 -9.91 11.48
C ARG A 1014 1.60 -9.53 10.02
N SER A 1015 0.80 -8.59 9.50
CA SER A 1015 1.19 -7.92 8.25
C SER A 1015 2.61 -7.37 8.38
N ALA A 1016 3.47 -7.60 7.40
CA ALA A 1016 4.83 -7.09 7.42
C ALA A 1016 5.18 -6.54 6.04
N VAL A 1017 5.60 -5.28 5.99
CA VAL A 1017 6.06 -4.59 4.79
C VAL A 1017 7.51 -4.20 4.98
N VAL A 1018 8.35 -4.55 4.01
CA VAL A 1018 9.71 -4.04 3.91
C VAL A 1018 9.78 -3.20 2.64
N VAL A 1019 10.00 -1.90 2.81
CA VAL A 1019 10.18 -0.91 1.74
C VAL A 1019 11.67 -0.57 1.67
N ALA A 1020 12.35 -0.97 0.60
CA ALA A 1020 13.80 -0.85 0.47
C ALA A 1020 14.24 -0.45 -0.95
N ASP A 1021 15.52 -0.13 -1.12
CA ASP A 1021 16.09 0.01 -2.47
C ASP A 1021 16.12 -1.33 -3.22
N ALA A 1022 16.48 -2.39 -2.50
CA ALA A 1022 16.56 -3.76 -2.94
C ALA A 1022 16.49 -4.68 -1.71
N ILE A 1023 15.95 -5.88 -1.83
CA ILE A 1023 15.75 -6.86 -0.76
C ILE A 1023 16.40 -8.19 -1.16
N THR A 1024 17.34 -8.62 -0.34
CA THR A 1024 18.04 -9.90 -0.48
C THR A 1024 17.68 -10.83 0.67
N VAL A 1025 17.30 -12.06 0.36
CA VAL A 1025 17.05 -13.11 1.37
C VAL A 1025 18.30 -13.96 1.53
N LEU A 1026 18.70 -14.14 2.80
CA LEU A 1026 19.80 -14.97 3.23
C LEU A 1026 19.25 -16.08 4.13
N SER A 1027 19.76 -17.29 3.97
CA SER A 1027 19.38 -18.42 4.81
C SER A 1027 19.88 -18.28 6.23
N ASP A 1028 19.33 -19.09 7.15
CA ASP A 1028 19.76 -19.10 8.56
C ASP A 1028 21.25 -19.43 8.73
N ASN A 1029 21.86 -20.15 7.78
CA ASN A 1029 23.25 -20.58 7.85
C ASN A 1029 24.23 -19.62 7.14
N PHE A 1030 23.75 -18.52 6.54
CA PHE A 1030 24.63 -17.56 5.89
C PHE A 1030 25.69 -17.01 6.86
N ARG A 1031 26.97 -17.15 6.50
CA ARG A 1031 28.11 -16.59 7.23
C ARG A 1031 28.59 -15.31 6.54
N PHE A 1032 28.81 -14.26 7.32
CA PHE A 1032 29.25 -12.95 6.79
C PHE A 1032 30.73 -12.91 6.33
N GLY A 1033 31.55 -13.90 6.73
CA GLY A 1033 32.98 -13.97 6.42
C GLY A 1033 33.82 -12.90 7.14
N PHE A 1034 35.15 -13.03 7.05
CA PHE A 1034 36.11 -12.02 7.48
C PHE A 1034 37.04 -11.64 6.33
N ARG A 1035 37.68 -10.47 6.37
CA ARG A 1035 38.55 -10.01 5.27
C ARG A 1035 39.74 -10.94 5.01
N GLU A 1036 40.26 -11.64 6.02
CA GLU A 1036 41.31 -12.65 5.83
C GLU A 1036 40.81 -13.88 5.04
N GLU A 1037 39.50 -14.15 5.07
CA GLU A 1037 38.82 -15.27 4.41
C GLU A 1037 38.45 -14.93 2.95
N ARG A 1038 38.77 -13.71 2.45
CA ARG A 1038 38.36 -13.19 1.12
C ARG A 1038 38.60 -14.16 -0.04
N LYS A 1039 39.66 -14.99 0.02
CA LYS A 1039 39.98 -15.97 -1.04
C LYS A 1039 39.10 -17.22 -0.99
N GLU A 1040 38.57 -17.59 0.18
CA GLU A 1040 37.64 -18.71 0.36
C GLU A 1040 36.17 -18.28 0.26
N ASP A 1041 35.86 -17.02 0.59
CA ASP A 1041 34.51 -16.39 0.50
C ASP A 1041 33.95 -16.30 -0.94
N TYR A 1042 34.77 -16.52 -1.98
CA TYR A 1042 34.29 -16.68 -3.36
C TYR A 1042 33.49 -17.97 -3.57
N LYS A 1043 33.52 -18.93 -2.64
CA LYS A 1043 32.69 -20.13 -2.72
C LYS A 1043 31.27 -19.81 -2.26
N MET A 1044 30.34 -19.82 -3.21
CA MET A 1044 28.91 -19.68 -2.98
C MET A 1044 28.43 -20.64 -1.86
N GLN A 1045 28.01 -20.08 -0.73
CA GLN A 1045 27.60 -20.82 0.46
C GLN A 1045 26.30 -21.60 0.21
N THR A 1046 26.14 -22.78 0.80
CA THR A 1046 24.92 -23.59 0.66
C THR A 1046 23.80 -23.05 1.55
N ALA A 1047 22.67 -22.69 0.93
CA ALA A 1047 21.50 -22.20 1.65
C ALA A 1047 20.77 -23.32 2.42
N THR A 1048 19.93 -22.92 3.37
CA THR A 1048 18.93 -23.78 4.01
C THR A 1048 17.51 -23.35 3.67
N ASN A 1049 16.55 -24.26 3.83
CA ASN A 1049 15.13 -23.96 3.61
C ASN A 1049 14.73 -22.74 4.45
N THR A 1050 14.13 -21.76 3.79
CA THR A 1050 13.80 -20.46 4.39
C THR A 1050 12.36 -20.10 4.04
N GLU A 1051 11.61 -19.61 5.02
CA GLU A 1051 10.25 -19.11 4.86
C GLU A 1051 10.20 -17.62 5.22
N THR A 1052 9.74 -16.78 4.29
CA THR A 1052 9.60 -15.34 4.52
C THR A 1052 8.21 -14.88 4.09
N ASN A 1053 7.38 -14.49 5.06
CA ASN A 1053 6.01 -14.02 4.78
C ASN A 1053 5.92 -12.51 5.01
N LEU A 1054 6.10 -11.75 3.94
CA LEU A 1054 6.05 -10.29 3.95
C LEU A 1054 5.69 -9.72 2.58
N ILE A 1055 5.40 -8.43 2.57
CA ILE A 1055 5.23 -7.62 1.37
C ILE A 1055 6.59 -7.05 0.99
N PHE A 1056 7.15 -7.55 -0.12
CA PHE A 1056 8.41 -7.09 -0.70
C PHE A 1056 8.16 -5.83 -1.52
N ALA A 1057 8.36 -4.66 -0.93
CA ALA A 1057 8.33 -3.39 -1.65
C ALA A 1057 9.78 -2.95 -1.95
N GLN A 1058 10.23 -3.06 -3.20
CA GLN A 1058 11.63 -2.77 -3.53
C GLN A 1058 11.83 -2.28 -4.96
N GLY A 1059 13.03 -1.77 -5.24
CA GLY A 1059 13.49 -1.52 -6.60
C GLY A 1059 14.09 -2.75 -7.29
N ASN A 1060 13.94 -2.81 -8.61
CA ASN A 1060 14.61 -3.77 -9.47
C ASN A 1060 15.73 -3.10 -10.29
N THR A 1061 16.37 -3.85 -11.16
CA THR A 1061 17.26 -3.32 -12.22
C THR A 1061 16.48 -3.25 -13.54
N PRO A 1062 16.76 -2.28 -14.42
CA PRO A 1062 16.09 -2.18 -15.73
C PRO A 1062 16.44 -3.36 -16.65
N GLY A 1063 15.53 -3.69 -17.57
CA GLY A 1063 15.73 -4.71 -18.62
C GLY A 1063 15.88 -4.08 -20.01
N ARG A 1064 16.54 -4.77 -20.94
CA ARG A 1064 16.71 -4.34 -22.34
C ARG A 1064 16.76 -5.52 -23.31
N PRO A 1065 16.63 -5.31 -24.62
CA PRO A 1065 16.59 -6.41 -25.60
C PRO A 1065 17.78 -7.36 -25.55
N THR A 1066 18.95 -6.91 -25.09
CA THR A 1066 20.14 -7.73 -24.96
C THR A 1066 20.36 -8.31 -23.55
N GLU A 1067 19.54 -7.96 -22.57
CA GLU A 1067 19.77 -8.26 -21.16
C GLU A 1067 18.47 -8.27 -20.35
N SER A 1068 18.16 -9.42 -19.74
CA SER A 1068 16.99 -9.55 -18.86
C SER A 1068 17.29 -9.01 -17.46
N ASN A 1069 16.30 -8.41 -16.82
CA ASN A 1069 16.35 -8.01 -15.41
C ASN A 1069 16.06 -9.16 -14.43
N GLY A 1070 15.81 -10.37 -14.95
CA GLY A 1070 15.55 -11.58 -14.17
C GLY A 1070 14.08 -11.88 -13.87
N GLY A 1071 13.14 -11.01 -14.25
CA GLY A 1071 11.70 -11.22 -14.08
C GLY A 1071 11.25 -11.30 -12.61
N LEU A 1072 9.95 -11.60 -12.40
CA LEU A 1072 9.35 -11.77 -11.08
C LEU A 1072 10.07 -12.85 -10.28
N GLU A 1073 10.46 -13.95 -10.91
CA GLU A 1073 11.12 -15.07 -10.27
C GLU A 1073 12.47 -14.71 -9.62
N ASN A 1074 13.08 -13.58 -9.98
CA ASN A 1074 14.31 -13.10 -9.36
C ASN A 1074 14.15 -11.70 -8.75
N PHE A 1075 12.91 -11.25 -8.58
CA PHE A 1075 12.62 -9.99 -7.89
C PHE A 1075 13.23 -10.03 -6.49
N VAL A 1076 12.95 -11.07 -5.70
CA VAL A 1076 13.70 -11.35 -4.47
C VAL A 1076 15.13 -11.77 -4.83
N ARG A 1077 16.11 -11.06 -4.25
CA ARG A 1077 17.54 -11.25 -4.54
C ARG A 1077 18.15 -12.34 -3.65
N TYR A 1078 19.19 -13.04 -4.16
CA TYR A 1078 19.90 -14.12 -3.46
C TYR A 1078 21.43 -14.02 -3.62
N LEU A 1079 22.17 -14.57 -2.66
CA LEU A 1079 23.64 -14.65 -2.63
C LEU A 1079 24.20 -16.06 -2.30
N GLU A 1080 23.35 -17.08 -2.33
CA GLU A 1080 23.69 -18.44 -1.88
C GLU A 1080 23.36 -19.48 -2.95
N ASN A 1081 23.82 -20.70 -2.72
CA ASN A 1081 23.48 -21.87 -3.50
C ASN A 1081 22.16 -22.46 -3.00
N TRP A 1082 21.07 -22.18 -3.72
CA TRP A 1082 19.73 -22.70 -3.42
C TRP A 1082 19.33 -23.93 -4.22
N LYS A 1083 20.28 -24.58 -4.92
CA LYS A 1083 19.98 -25.78 -5.71
C LYS A 1083 19.38 -26.89 -4.83
N GLY A 1084 18.11 -27.23 -5.07
CA GLY A 1084 17.37 -28.22 -4.30
C GLY A 1084 16.86 -27.70 -2.94
N VAL A 1085 17.08 -26.43 -2.63
CA VAL A 1085 16.66 -25.75 -1.40
C VAL A 1085 15.45 -24.88 -1.69
N SER A 1086 14.55 -24.80 -0.73
CA SER A 1086 13.26 -24.13 -0.88
C SER A 1086 13.26 -22.74 -0.28
N HIS A 1087 12.74 -21.78 -1.03
CA HIS A 1087 12.33 -20.49 -0.50
C HIS A 1087 10.81 -20.36 -0.61
N THR A 1088 10.15 -20.36 0.54
CA THR A 1088 8.69 -20.23 0.66
C THR A 1088 8.32 -18.80 0.97
N VAL A 1089 7.36 -18.25 0.22
CA VAL A 1089 6.85 -16.88 0.41
C VAL A 1089 5.33 -16.90 0.40
N ALA A 1090 4.72 -16.36 1.45
CA ALA A 1090 3.33 -15.92 1.45
C ALA A 1090 3.31 -14.39 1.63
N GLY A 1091 2.89 -13.65 0.59
CA GLY A 1091 2.94 -12.19 0.65
C GLY A 1091 2.61 -11.50 -0.66
N SER A 1092 3.22 -10.34 -0.89
CA SER A 1092 3.02 -9.53 -2.10
C SER A 1092 4.37 -9.03 -2.62
N PHE A 1093 4.48 -8.85 -3.93
CA PHE A 1093 5.66 -8.35 -4.62
C PHE A 1093 5.36 -7.01 -5.28
N ILE A 1094 5.94 -5.92 -4.77
CA ILE A 1094 5.66 -4.55 -5.19
C ILE A 1094 6.96 -3.90 -5.69
N GLN A 1095 7.08 -3.73 -7.01
CA GLN A 1095 8.12 -2.92 -7.64
C GLN A 1095 7.63 -1.49 -7.83
N PHE A 1096 8.35 -0.52 -7.25
CA PHE A 1096 7.92 0.89 -7.25
C PHE A 1096 8.95 1.88 -7.84
N LYS A 1097 10.16 1.40 -8.13
CA LYS A 1097 11.24 2.16 -8.77
C LYS A 1097 12.32 1.22 -9.32
N HIS A 1098 13.30 1.78 -10.02
CA HIS A 1098 14.59 1.12 -10.17
C HIS A 1098 15.50 1.42 -8.97
N SER A 1099 16.36 0.47 -8.63
CA SER A 1099 17.29 0.55 -7.50
C SER A 1099 18.35 1.63 -7.77
N ASN A 1100 18.56 2.54 -6.82
CA ASN A 1100 19.54 3.62 -6.94
C ASN A 1100 20.90 3.25 -6.34
N TYR A 1101 20.96 2.21 -5.50
CA TYR A 1101 22.18 1.79 -4.84
C TYR A 1101 22.67 0.45 -5.38
N ALA A 1102 21.78 -0.54 -5.47
CA ALA A 1102 22.08 -1.88 -5.96
C ALA A 1102 21.79 -2.02 -7.47
N THR A 1103 22.43 -1.15 -8.25
CA THR A 1103 22.29 -0.98 -9.72
C THR A 1103 23.01 -2.03 -10.56
N ALA A 1104 23.80 -2.93 -9.95
CA ALA A 1104 24.54 -3.92 -10.69
C ALA A 1104 23.62 -4.79 -11.57
N PRO A 1105 23.99 -5.04 -12.85
CA PRO A 1105 23.16 -5.79 -13.77
C PRO A 1105 22.88 -7.20 -13.26
N TRP A 1106 21.69 -7.70 -13.56
CA TRP A 1106 21.30 -9.07 -13.22
C TRP A 1106 22.22 -10.12 -13.86
N GLN A 1107 22.58 -9.94 -15.13
CA GLN A 1107 23.46 -10.83 -15.87
C GLN A 1107 24.90 -10.30 -15.87
N THR A 1108 25.65 -10.59 -14.80
CA THR A 1108 27.08 -10.23 -14.77
C THR A 1108 27.88 -11.18 -15.67
N VAL A 1109 28.40 -10.69 -16.80
CA VAL A 1109 29.40 -11.43 -17.58
C VAL A 1109 30.75 -11.34 -16.87
N ILE A 1110 31.26 -12.47 -16.39
CA ILE A 1110 32.65 -12.61 -15.92
C ILE A 1110 33.42 -13.26 -17.08
N ASN A 1111 34.42 -12.56 -17.64
CA ASN A 1111 35.35 -13.04 -18.68
C ASN A 1111 34.86 -13.12 -20.14
N GLY A 1112 34.20 -12.08 -20.67
CA GLY A 1112 34.05 -11.86 -22.13
C GLY A 1112 33.45 -13.00 -22.96
N SER A 1113 32.85 -14.01 -22.31
CA SER A 1113 32.27 -15.18 -22.96
C SER A 1113 30.81 -14.90 -23.27
N ASN A 1114 30.43 -15.20 -24.51
CA ASN A 1114 29.13 -14.90 -25.08
C ASN A 1114 28.02 -15.55 -24.21
N PRO A 1115 27.07 -14.78 -23.64
CA PRO A 1115 26.01 -15.31 -22.77
C PRO A 1115 25.01 -16.21 -23.50
N SER A 1116 25.13 -16.34 -24.82
CA SER A 1116 24.18 -17.05 -25.69
C SER A 1116 24.20 -18.59 -25.57
N ASN A 1117 25.12 -19.19 -24.79
CA ASN A 1117 25.32 -20.65 -24.80
C ASN A 1117 25.53 -21.30 -23.41
N GLN A 1118 25.24 -20.61 -22.31
CA GLN A 1118 25.37 -21.21 -20.97
C GLN A 1118 24.01 -21.25 -20.30
N ASN A 1119 23.69 -22.41 -19.72
CA ASN A 1119 22.51 -22.66 -18.91
C ASN A 1119 22.22 -21.45 -18.00
N LEU A 1120 21.10 -20.76 -18.26
CA LEU A 1120 20.55 -19.63 -17.49
C LEU A 1120 20.35 -19.94 -15.98
N SER A 1121 20.64 -21.17 -15.55
CA SER A 1121 20.55 -21.66 -14.18
C SER A 1121 21.79 -21.38 -13.31
N ARG A 1122 22.89 -20.80 -13.83
CA ARG A 1122 24.09 -20.51 -13.03
C ARG A 1122 24.64 -19.12 -13.31
N THR A 1123 24.21 -18.15 -12.51
CA THR A 1123 25.00 -16.92 -12.31
C THR A 1123 26.20 -17.26 -11.42
N PRO A 1124 27.29 -16.47 -11.45
CA PRO A 1124 28.48 -16.78 -10.67
C PRO A 1124 28.28 -16.62 -9.15
N PHE A 1125 27.16 -16.02 -8.70
CA PHE A 1125 26.93 -15.60 -7.32
C PHE A 1125 25.69 -16.21 -6.63
N PHE A 1126 24.76 -16.85 -7.34
CA PHE A 1126 23.68 -17.64 -6.72
C PHE A 1126 23.18 -18.78 -7.63
N THR A 1127 22.43 -19.72 -7.07
CA THR A 1127 21.54 -20.62 -7.86
C THR A 1127 20.10 -20.41 -7.41
N PRO A 1128 19.10 -20.52 -8.31
CA PRO A 1128 17.71 -20.23 -7.95
C PRO A 1128 17.12 -21.28 -6.99
N PRO A 1129 16.27 -20.86 -6.03
CA PRO A 1129 15.58 -21.78 -5.13
C PRO A 1129 14.40 -22.49 -5.80
N ASN A 1130 13.92 -23.56 -5.17
CA ASN A 1130 12.54 -24.01 -5.36
C ASN A 1130 11.60 -22.94 -4.79
N ARG A 1131 10.86 -22.24 -5.65
CA ARG A 1131 9.96 -21.15 -5.26
C ARG A 1131 8.58 -21.68 -4.93
N PHE A 1132 8.17 -21.53 -3.68
CA PHE A 1132 6.81 -21.78 -3.22
C PHE A 1132 6.18 -20.44 -2.85
N TRP A 1133 5.86 -19.66 -3.88
CA TRP A 1133 5.39 -18.28 -3.71
C TRP A 1133 3.89 -18.22 -3.89
N SER A 1134 3.21 -17.52 -2.99
CA SER A 1134 1.77 -17.38 -2.99
C SER A 1134 1.35 -16.02 -2.42
N TYR A 1135 0.18 -15.57 -2.81
CA TYR A 1135 -0.46 -14.44 -2.16
C TYR A 1135 -1.04 -14.85 -0.81
N ASP A 1136 -0.73 -14.07 0.23
CA ASP A 1136 -1.23 -14.28 1.58
C ASP A 1136 -2.62 -13.68 1.76
N THR A 1137 -3.65 -14.53 1.82
CA THR A 1137 -5.04 -14.11 2.00
C THR A 1137 -5.31 -13.48 3.36
N ALA A 1138 -4.44 -13.66 4.36
CA ALA A 1138 -4.54 -12.96 5.64
C ALA A 1138 -4.37 -11.43 5.48
N LEU A 1139 -3.63 -10.95 4.46
CA LEU A 1139 -3.48 -9.51 4.22
C LEU A 1139 -4.82 -8.79 3.97
N LEU A 1140 -5.81 -9.51 3.43
CA LEU A 1140 -7.15 -8.98 3.18
C LEU A 1140 -7.97 -8.75 4.45
N ASN A 1141 -7.57 -9.32 5.59
CA ASN A 1141 -8.31 -9.25 6.86
C ASN A 1141 -7.66 -8.37 7.93
N GLN A 1142 -6.39 -7.99 7.75
CA GLN A 1142 -5.66 -7.19 8.73
C GLN A 1142 -6.17 -5.76 8.81
N PRO A 1143 -6.19 -5.12 10.01
CA PRO A 1143 -6.47 -3.71 10.13
C PRO A 1143 -5.51 -2.90 9.25
N PRO A 1144 -6.00 -1.84 8.58
CA PRO A 1144 -5.15 -1.05 7.71
C PRO A 1144 -4.07 -0.34 8.55
N ASP A 1145 -2.82 -0.49 8.11
CA ASP A 1145 -1.65 0.23 8.61
C ASP A 1145 -1.37 1.47 7.74
N LEU A 1146 -0.33 2.26 8.05
CA LEU A 1146 -0.02 3.48 7.30
C LEU A 1146 0.20 3.19 5.81
N PHE A 1147 0.88 2.09 5.49
CA PHE A 1147 1.10 1.66 4.10
C PHE A 1147 -0.22 1.42 3.37
N SER A 1148 -1.13 0.64 3.96
CA SER A 1148 -2.41 0.29 3.35
C SER A 1148 -3.36 1.48 3.19
N LEU A 1149 -3.22 2.51 4.03
CA LEU A 1149 -4.02 3.74 3.97
C LEU A 1149 -3.50 4.76 2.96
N HIS A 1150 -2.19 4.81 2.75
CA HIS A 1150 -1.58 5.76 1.82
C HIS A 1150 -1.50 5.24 0.39
N PHE A 1151 -1.20 3.95 0.19
CA PHE A 1151 -0.96 3.41 -1.14
C PHE A 1151 -2.11 2.53 -1.61
N THR A 1152 -2.90 3.08 -2.53
CA THR A 1152 -4.10 2.44 -3.05
C THR A 1152 -4.30 2.71 -4.53
N THR A 1153 -4.92 1.78 -5.26
CA THR A 1153 -5.28 1.93 -6.68
C THR A 1153 -6.78 2.05 -6.88
N PRO A 1154 -7.27 2.78 -7.89
CA PRO A 1154 -8.68 3.08 -7.99
C PRO A 1154 -9.59 1.85 -8.24
N VAL A 1155 -10.87 1.92 -7.87
CA VAL A 1155 -11.89 0.88 -8.12
C VAL A 1155 -12.97 1.42 -9.04
N THR A 1156 -13.47 0.59 -9.93
CA THR A 1156 -14.42 0.96 -11.00
C THR A 1156 -15.90 0.89 -10.58
N ASN A 1157 -16.22 0.77 -9.28
CA ASN A 1157 -17.59 0.46 -8.85
C ASN A 1157 -18.26 1.62 -8.13
N LYS A 1158 -19.54 1.87 -8.46
CA LYS A 1158 -20.39 2.88 -7.81
C LYS A 1158 -20.58 2.59 -6.31
N PRO A 1159 -20.73 3.63 -5.46
CA PRO A 1159 -20.94 3.47 -4.02
C PRO A 1159 -22.29 2.80 -3.72
N ASN A 1160 -22.41 2.18 -2.54
CA ASN A 1160 -23.70 1.64 -2.10
C ASN A 1160 -24.56 2.77 -1.51
N GLU A 1161 -25.82 2.82 -1.92
CA GLU A 1161 -26.78 3.83 -1.50
C GLU A 1161 -27.96 3.21 -0.76
N PHE A 1162 -28.34 3.79 0.37
CA PHE A 1162 -29.49 3.39 1.18
C PHE A 1162 -30.37 4.59 1.48
N TYR A 1163 -31.69 4.37 1.47
CA TYR A 1163 -32.69 5.41 1.68
C TYR A 1163 -33.64 4.98 2.80
N ARG A 1164 -33.90 5.87 3.75
CA ARG A 1164 -34.86 5.64 4.85
C ARG A 1164 -35.68 6.89 5.15
N GLU A 1165 -37.00 6.73 5.20
CA GLU A 1165 -37.89 7.78 5.72
C GLU A 1165 -37.73 7.92 7.24
N VAL A 1166 -37.59 9.14 7.73
CA VAL A 1166 -37.38 9.42 9.15
C VAL A 1166 -38.45 10.39 9.67
N GLY A 1167 -38.90 10.17 10.91
CA GLY A 1167 -39.89 11.02 11.56
C GLY A 1167 -39.28 12.34 12.04
N ARG A 1168 -40.15 13.34 12.28
CA ARG A 1168 -39.76 14.64 12.89
C ARG A 1168 -39.15 14.49 14.28
N ASP A 1169 -39.46 13.40 14.96
CA ASP A 1169 -39.01 13.05 16.29
C ASP A 1169 -37.60 12.43 16.33
N ASP A 1170 -37.04 12.09 15.17
CA ASP A 1170 -35.67 11.59 15.04
C ASP A 1170 -34.63 12.63 15.51
N ALA A 1171 -33.61 12.17 16.24
CA ALA A 1171 -32.63 13.05 16.87
C ALA A 1171 -31.81 13.88 15.87
N TRP A 1172 -31.44 13.31 14.71
CA TRP A 1172 -30.65 14.03 13.70
C TRP A 1172 -31.49 15.10 12.99
N ILE A 1173 -32.78 14.82 12.77
CA ILE A 1173 -33.71 15.78 12.19
C ILE A 1173 -33.99 16.94 13.15
N LYS A 1174 -34.18 16.66 14.45
CA LYS A 1174 -34.31 17.70 15.48
C LYS A 1174 -33.08 18.61 15.51
N THR A 1175 -31.89 18.02 15.45
CA THR A 1175 -30.64 18.78 15.38
C THR A 1175 -30.58 19.61 14.08
N LEU A 1176 -30.93 19.05 12.92
CA LEU A 1176 -30.95 19.77 11.66
C LEU A 1176 -31.90 20.99 11.66
N LEU A 1177 -33.07 20.88 12.31
CA LEU A 1177 -34.00 22.00 12.50
C LEU A 1177 -33.43 23.11 13.39
N CYS A 1178 -32.39 22.82 14.18
CA CYS A 1178 -31.66 23.77 15.00
C CYS A 1178 -30.49 24.46 14.27
N ALA A 1179 -30.42 24.37 12.95
CA ALA A 1179 -29.41 25.05 12.15
C ALA A 1179 -29.43 26.58 12.34
N GLN A 1180 -28.23 27.14 12.48
CA GLN A 1180 -28.01 28.56 12.68
C GLN A 1180 -27.37 29.18 11.43
N ASP A 1181 -27.66 30.46 11.18
CA ASP A 1181 -26.91 31.27 10.23
C ASP A 1181 -25.47 31.55 10.74
N PRO A 1182 -24.58 32.13 9.92
CA PRO A 1182 -23.23 32.49 10.36
C PRO A 1182 -23.20 33.39 11.61
N ASN A 1183 -24.23 34.23 11.80
CA ASN A 1183 -24.39 35.15 12.93
C ASN A 1183 -24.92 34.47 14.22
N GLY A 1184 -25.27 33.18 14.16
CA GLY A 1184 -25.79 32.42 15.31
C GLY A 1184 -27.31 32.47 15.48
N ASN A 1185 -28.06 33.07 14.55
CA ASN A 1185 -29.52 33.09 14.61
C ASN A 1185 -30.09 31.78 14.05
N TYR A 1186 -31.06 31.20 14.75
CA TYR A 1186 -31.77 30.03 14.23
C TYR A 1186 -32.56 30.38 12.97
N THR A 1187 -32.37 29.59 11.92
CA THR A 1187 -33.03 29.85 10.63
C THR A 1187 -34.49 29.40 10.59
N ILE A 1188 -34.91 28.56 11.55
CA ILE A 1188 -36.27 28.03 11.67
C ILE A 1188 -36.92 28.61 12.92
N SER A 1189 -38.20 28.97 12.79
CA SER A 1189 -39.02 29.50 13.87
C SER A 1189 -39.14 28.51 15.04
N GLN A 1190 -39.29 29.03 16.26
CA GLN A 1190 -39.29 28.20 17.47
C GLN A 1190 -40.43 27.18 17.50
N ASP A 1191 -41.60 27.50 16.93
CA ASP A 1191 -42.74 26.60 16.79
C ASP A 1191 -42.48 25.43 15.83
N GLN A 1192 -41.58 25.62 14.87
CA GLN A 1192 -41.20 24.59 13.90
C GLN A 1192 -39.97 23.77 14.33
N ARG A 1193 -38.98 24.37 15.00
CA ARG A 1193 -37.77 23.62 15.45
C ARG A 1193 -37.88 22.99 16.83
N GLY A 1194 -38.74 23.50 17.71
CA GLY A 1194 -38.80 23.10 19.12
C GLY A 1194 -37.64 23.68 19.96
N THR A 1195 -37.27 23.00 21.04
CA THR A 1195 -36.14 23.39 21.91
C THR A 1195 -34.83 22.83 21.39
N CYS A 1196 -33.85 23.70 21.12
CA CYS A 1196 -32.50 23.31 20.76
C CYS A 1196 -31.63 23.19 22.02
N SER A 1197 -30.83 22.13 22.09
CA SER A 1197 -29.95 21.78 23.23
C SER A 1197 -28.60 22.46 23.15
#